data_AF-A0A8J2ZA57-F1
#
_entry.id   AF-A0A8J2ZA57-F1
#
_cell.length_a   1.000
_cell.length_b   1.000
_cell.length_c   1.000
_cell.angle_alpha   90.00
_cell.angle_beta   90.00
_cell.angle_gamma   90.00
#
_symmetry.space_group_name_H-M   'P 1'
#
loop_
_entity.id
_entity.type
_entity.pdbx_description
1 polymer ?
#
loop_
_entity_poly.entity_id
_entity_poly.type
_entity_poly.pdbx_seq_one_letter_code
_entity_poly.pdbx_strand_id
1 'polypeptide(L)'
;MTASFRAGLPPRGTTDGLSRPMRAARAPGRWRSGLLHPATLLALALVAALHLGAWWAWNRPATAVPDFRGTVAGLAFAPYQRGQGAESGPPPSAEEIESDLRRVAPLTRRIRTYSVQQGLERIPAIAEAAGLDLRVTLGAWLDGRPARDRAEIARLVETARRSRNVDRLLVGNEAVLRGDLTPAQLIARIAEVRRAGVRQPISTAEPWHVWLDHPELGAAVDFVTIHLLPYWEGVPVADALRYVLDRYEAVAARFPGKPIVIGEVGWPSNGVDIRAARASRINQAAFLRGFFVEAERRGLDYYVMEAFDQPWKVSFEGRAAGHWGMFDLDRAPKWPLAGPVWETPDWPAWAAGATLSAFLAGLFLLARRPDIRLAGKLMLAALAQLFVAGTTLTLLAMSETYLSPAAGIVWGLLVAGQLLLLALLLSDSFELAETVFGRRWKRRWPALPAPAGARLPKVSIHLPICNEPPAMVARTLDALAGLDYPDFEVLVVDNNTRDPALWEPVERHCARLGPRFRFFHLGRWPGYKAGALNFALRETAPDAAIVGVLDSDYVVAPDWLRRMVPFFDDPKVGFTQNPQDYRDAGESPFKRMMYWEYAGFFRCGMVTRNERNAIVQHGTMTLIRRAALEAAGGWAEWCICEDSELGLRLMRQGWEAVYVPESLGLGLMPDDFAAYRKQRHRWAYGAMQIVKAHLGALLDPFRRELTRGQRWHFVMGWMPWIGDALGLMFVLLGLAWSAGLVFAMPWAEAALGSLAHALGLSPTAEPVRFGTRFEFPILLFLLPSLGLFAFKLFQILALYAARVPCGWRDRIGAAVAGLALTHTIGKAVIAGLFTRRAPFLRTPKMENAPALVQGLAMARQELALLLLLWGAALGVTLVHKAATWEAVLWSVILLVQSVPYAAAVTVSLVAAMPARRRKAPAGSPGAVALASGGAGVAVACTGAAPRRRGALTGGAAWAGRRLAGRAP
;
A
#
# COMPACT_ATOMS: atom_id res chain seq x y z
N MET A 1 43.90 39.01 -53.87
CA MET A 1 42.69 39.65 -54.46
C MET A 1 42.53 39.12 -55.88
N THR A 2 41.28 38.88 -56.29
CA THR A 2 40.76 38.56 -57.66
C THR A 2 41.28 37.28 -58.33
N ALA A 3 40.52 36.45 -59.05
CA ALA A 3 39.09 36.19 -59.29
C ALA A 3 39.08 34.89 -60.15
N SER A 4 38.10 34.00 -60.01
CA SER A 4 37.99 32.75 -60.81
C SER A 4 36.64 32.68 -61.51
N PHE A 5 36.64 32.26 -62.78
CA PHE A 5 35.46 32.13 -63.65
C PHE A 5 35.58 30.88 -64.55
N ARG A 6 34.40 30.26 -64.82
CA ARG A 6 34.05 29.26 -65.88
C ARG A 6 34.64 27.83 -65.71
N ALA A 7 33.97 26.71 -66.07
CA ALA A 7 32.70 26.40 -66.74
C ALA A 7 32.36 24.89 -66.60
N GLY A 8 31.06 24.52 -66.66
CA GLY A 8 30.59 23.44 -67.56
C GLY A 8 30.44 21.99 -67.04
N LEU A 9 29.19 21.49 -66.98
CA LEU A 9 28.70 20.10 -66.77
C LEU A 9 28.94 19.20 -68.03
N PRO A 10 28.80 17.83 -68.07
CA PRO A 10 27.81 16.93 -67.41
C PRO A 10 28.34 15.46 -67.14
N PRO A 11 27.57 14.34 -67.24
CA PRO A 11 26.43 13.83 -66.43
C PRO A 11 26.67 12.42 -65.82
N ARG A 12 25.97 12.02 -64.73
CA ARG A 12 25.75 10.58 -64.40
C ARG A 12 24.45 10.32 -63.63
N GLY A 13 23.55 9.56 -64.28
CA GLY A 13 23.09 8.25 -63.81
C GLY A 13 22.26 8.13 -62.52
N THR A 14 21.00 7.79 -62.72
CA THR A 14 19.97 7.30 -61.79
C THR A 14 20.40 6.16 -60.86
N THR A 15 20.11 6.29 -59.56
CA THR A 15 19.46 5.29 -58.66
C THR A 15 19.36 5.86 -57.24
N ASP A 16 18.27 6.57 -56.92
CA ASP A 16 17.97 7.01 -55.56
C ASP A 16 16.87 6.12 -54.96
N GLY A 17 17.28 5.24 -54.04
CA GLY A 17 16.37 4.37 -53.30
C GLY A 17 17.12 3.44 -52.37
N LEU A 18 17.08 3.77 -51.07
CA LEU A 18 17.56 2.97 -49.93
C LEU A 18 19.08 3.03 -49.63
N SER A 19 19.51 4.13 -49.00
CA SER A 19 20.47 4.06 -47.90
C SER A 19 20.60 5.42 -47.21
N ARG A 20 19.89 5.61 -46.09
CA ARG A 20 20.33 6.56 -45.07
C ARG A 20 20.50 5.81 -43.76
N PRO A 21 21.74 5.63 -43.26
CA PRO A 21 21.93 5.17 -41.90
C PRO A 21 21.37 6.25 -40.97
N MET A 22 20.51 5.85 -40.03
CA MET A 22 20.06 6.71 -38.94
C MET A 22 21.29 7.20 -38.17
N ARG A 23 21.78 8.40 -38.51
CA ARG A 23 22.79 9.10 -37.74
C ARG A 23 22.28 9.23 -36.31
N ALA A 24 23.01 8.63 -35.37
CA ALA A 24 22.87 8.90 -33.95
C ALA A 24 23.09 10.39 -33.73
N ALA A 25 21.99 11.12 -33.54
CA ALA A 25 22.04 12.53 -33.17
C ALA A 25 22.76 12.65 -31.82
N ARG A 26 24.00 13.17 -31.83
CA ARG A 26 24.61 13.76 -30.63
C ARG A 26 23.65 14.85 -30.14
N ALA A 27 23.03 14.65 -28.98
CA ALA A 27 22.07 15.58 -28.41
C ALA A 27 22.78 16.62 -27.53
N PRO A 28 22.80 17.91 -27.89
CA PRO A 28 23.10 18.96 -26.93
C PRO A 28 21.88 19.13 -25.99
N GLY A 29 22.11 19.26 -24.69
CA GLY A 29 21.22 19.98 -23.77
C GLY A 29 19.76 19.52 -23.57
N ARG A 30 19.41 18.23 -23.69
CA ARG A 30 18.02 17.74 -23.47
C ARG A 30 17.41 18.10 -22.10
N TRP A 31 18.24 18.33 -21.08
CA TRP A 31 17.80 18.68 -19.73
C TRP A 31 17.33 20.14 -19.63
N ARG A 32 18.04 21.07 -20.29
CA ARG A 32 17.67 22.49 -20.33
C ARG A 32 16.36 22.73 -21.10
N SER A 33 16.10 21.96 -22.16
CA SER A 33 14.85 22.06 -22.93
C SER A 33 13.64 21.40 -22.26
N GLY A 34 13.86 20.48 -21.32
CA GLY A 34 12.79 19.80 -20.57
C GLY A 34 12.28 20.57 -19.35
N LEU A 35 13.17 21.28 -18.64
CA LEU A 35 12.84 22.10 -17.47
C LEU A 35 11.89 23.25 -17.81
N LEU A 36 12.08 23.87 -18.99
CA LEU A 36 11.28 25.00 -19.47
C LEU A 36 10.18 24.58 -20.44
N HIS A 37 9.85 23.29 -20.52
CA HIS A 37 8.81 22.83 -21.44
C HIS A 37 7.45 23.40 -21.02
N PRO A 38 6.73 24.19 -21.86
CA PRO A 38 5.52 24.91 -21.45
C PRO A 38 4.44 24.00 -20.86
N ALA A 39 4.18 22.85 -21.48
CA ALA A 39 3.22 21.88 -20.95
C ALA A 39 3.61 21.26 -19.58
N THR A 40 4.91 21.20 -19.24
CA THR A 40 5.36 20.75 -17.91
C THR A 40 5.08 21.84 -16.88
N LEU A 41 5.50 23.07 -17.16
CA LEU A 41 5.27 24.20 -16.27
C LEU A 41 3.77 24.45 -16.05
N LEU A 42 2.97 24.40 -17.12
CA LEU A 42 1.51 24.52 -17.03
C LEU A 42 0.90 23.44 -16.14
N ALA A 43 1.29 22.17 -16.33
CA ALA A 43 0.75 21.07 -15.52
C ALA A 43 1.09 21.24 -14.02
N LEU A 44 2.34 21.60 -13.72
CA LEU A 44 2.78 21.82 -12.35
C LEU A 44 2.10 23.04 -11.71
N ALA A 45 1.98 24.15 -12.44
CA ALA A 45 1.32 25.36 -11.96
C ALA A 45 -0.18 25.13 -11.67
N LEU A 46 -0.89 24.42 -12.56
CA LEU A 46 -2.30 24.09 -12.34
C LEU A 46 -2.49 23.20 -11.11
N VAL A 47 -1.67 22.17 -10.95
CA VAL A 47 -1.73 21.28 -9.79
C VAL A 47 -1.37 22.02 -8.50
N ALA A 48 -0.35 22.88 -8.53
CA ALA A 48 0.04 23.71 -7.38
C ALA A 48 -1.08 24.68 -6.97
N ALA A 49 -1.70 25.35 -7.94
CA ALA A 49 -2.81 26.27 -7.69
C ALA A 49 -4.03 25.54 -7.11
N LEU A 50 -4.38 24.36 -7.65
CA LEU A 50 -5.47 23.54 -7.12
C LEU A 50 -5.17 23.07 -5.69
N HIS A 51 -3.95 22.65 -5.40
CA HIS A 51 -3.54 22.21 -4.07
C HIS A 51 -3.59 23.35 -3.04
N LEU A 52 -3.02 24.52 -3.37
CA LEU A 52 -3.09 25.70 -2.50
C LEU A 52 -4.54 26.17 -2.29
N GLY A 53 -5.36 26.13 -3.35
CA GLY A 53 -6.80 26.41 -3.25
C GLY A 53 -7.54 25.43 -2.34
N ALA A 54 -7.21 24.14 -2.38
CA ALA A 54 -7.77 23.13 -1.49
C ALA A 54 -7.36 23.36 -0.03
N TRP A 55 -6.08 23.66 0.24
CA TRP A 55 -5.61 24.02 1.58
C TRP A 55 -6.32 25.26 2.12
N TRP A 56 -6.45 26.31 1.31
CA TRP A 56 -7.17 27.52 1.70
C TRP A 56 -8.65 27.27 1.97
N ALA A 57 -9.31 26.44 1.15
CA ALA A 57 -10.71 26.08 1.34
C ALA A 57 -10.94 25.25 2.63
N TRP A 58 -10.03 24.34 2.94
CA TRP A 58 -10.08 23.50 4.14
C TRP A 58 -9.82 24.31 5.42
N ASN A 59 -8.85 25.24 5.41
CA ASN A 59 -8.35 25.90 6.61
C ASN A 59 -8.96 27.29 6.84
N ARG A 60 -10.23 27.50 6.44
CA ARG A 60 -10.94 28.74 6.74
C ARG A 60 -11.15 28.86 8.26
N PRO A 61 -10.93 30.04 8.85
CA PRO A 61 -11.18 30.24 10.27
C PRO A 61 -12.67 30.08 10.60
N ALA A 62 -12.96 29.52 11.76
CA ALA A 62 -14.28 29.60 12.35
C ALA A 62 -14.50 31.02 12.89
N THR A 63 -15.49 31.72 12.31
CA THR A 63 -15.88 33.07 12.72
C THR A 63 -17.19 33.10 13.51
N ALA A 64 -18.00 32.04 13.43
CA ALA A 64 -19.26 31.89 14.17
C ALA A 64 -19.03 31.29 15.58
N VAL A 65 -17.94 31.67 16.24
CA VAL A 65 -17.61 31.26 17.60
C VAL A 65 -17.81 32.49 18.51
N PRO A 66 -18.57 32.39 19.62
CA PRO A 66 -18.80 33.51 20.52
C PRO A 66 -17.49 34.13 21.01
N ASP A 67 -17.47 35.45 21.20
CA ASP A 67 -16.37 36.13 21.88
C ASP A 67 -16.60 36.09 23.39
N PHE A 68 -15.54 35.84 24.15
CA PHE A 68 -15.55 35.98 25.61
C PHE A 68 -14.49 37.00 26.03
N ARG A 69 -14.90 38.01 26.80
CA ARG A 69 -14.02 39.08 27.31
C ARG A 69 -14.01 39.17 28.84
N GLY A 70 -14.73 38.28 29.52
CA GLY A 70 -14.79 38.20 30.98
C GLY A 70 -13.63 37.43 31.58
N THR A 71 -13.74 37.12 32.88
CA THR A 71 -12.79 36.28 33.62
C THR A 71 -13.35 34.86 33.75
N VAL A 72 -12.55 33.83 33.48
CA VAL A 72 -12.95 32.44 33.68
C VAL A 72 -13.11 32.19 35.18
N ALA A 73 -14.21 31.55 35.60
CA ALA A 73 -14.51 31.39 37.03
C ALA A 73 -13.47 30.51 37.77
N GLY A 74 -13.04 29.43 37.15
CA GLY A 74 -12.11 28.46 37.73
C GLY A 74 -11.47 27.55 36.67
N LEU A 75 -10.26 27.06 36.97
CA LEU A 75 -9.56 26.04 36.18
C LEU A 75 -9.16 24.84 37.05
N ALA A 76 -9.40 23.62 36.58
CA ALA A 76 -8.72 22.46 37.14
C ALA A 76 -7.22 22.54 36.81
N PHE A 77 -6.38 22.39 37.82
CA PHE A 77 -4.96 22.72 37.77
C PHE A 77 -4.10 21.51 38.15
N ALA A 78 -3.49 20.91 37.13
CA ALA A 78 -2.51 19.84 37.25
C ALA A 78 -1.20 20.31 36.55
N PRO A 79 -0.20 20.78 37.30
CA PRO A 79 1.01 21.40 36.75
C PRO A 79 2.06 20.38 36.28
N TYR A 80 1.64 19.17 35.87
CA TYR A 80 2.57 18.16 35.36
C TYR A 80 3.14 18.61 34.01
N GLN A 81 4.45 18.47 33.85
CA GLN A 81 5.18 18.75 32.62
C GLN A 81 5.48 17.47 31.82
N ARG A 82 6.23 17.63 30.72
CA ARG A 82 6.63 16.51 29.86
C ARG A 82 7.41 15.45 30.69
N GLY A 83 6.89 14.22 30.70
CA GLY A 83 7.48 13.11 31.45
C GLY A 83 7.06 13.04 32.93
N GLN A 84 6.18 13.93 33.39
CA GLN A 84 5.56 13.90 34.71
C GLN A 84 4.09 13.47 34.60
N GLY A 85 3.51 13.00 35.71
CA GLY A 85 2.10 12.59 35.78
C GLY A 85 1.72 12.13 37.19
N ALA A 86 0.43 11.93 37.43
CA ALA A 86 -0.07 11.53 38.75
C ALA A 86 0.34 10.10 39.15
N GLU A 87 0.44 9.20 38.17
CA GLU A 87 0.76 7.78 38.39
C GLU A 87 2.24 7.44 38.12
N SER A 88 2.94 8.30 37.38
CA SER A 88 4.29 8.01 36.88
C SER A 88 5.12 9.27 36.72
N GLY A 89 6.43 9.16 36.95
CA GLY A 89 7.37 10.27 36.81
C GLY A 89 7.57 11.06 38.12
N PRO A 90 8.50 12.03 38.13
CA PRO A 90 8.74 12.87 39.29
C PRO A 90 7.60 13.88 39.50
N PRO A 91 7.34 14.32 40.74
CA PRO A 91 6.40 15.40 41.01
C PRO A 91 6.93 16.73 40.44
N PRO A 92 6.04 17.68 40.08
CA PRO A 92 6.44 18.98 39.59
C PRO A 92 7.22 19.77 40.66
N SER A 93 8.25 20.49 40.21
CA SER A 93 9.11 21.30 41.07
C SER A 93 8.37 22.55 41.56
N ALA A 94 8.92 23.23 42.58
CA ALA A 94 8.32 24.47 43.09
C ALA A 94 8.24 25.56 42.00
N GLU A 95 9.33 25.68 41.23
CA GLU A 95 9.49 26.68 40.18
C GLU A 95 8.54 26.39 39.00
N GLU A 96 8.35 25.12 38.68
CA GLU A 96 7.40 24.68 37.65
C GLU A 96 5.96 25.04 38.07
N ILE A 97 5.58 24.75 39.32
CA ILE A 97 4.27 25.10 39.86
C ILE A 97 4.07 26.62 39.86
N GLU A 98 5.04 27.39 40.34
CA GLU A 98 4.95 28.86 40.37
C GLU A 98 4.80 29.46 38.97
N SER A 99 5.60 28.98 38.00
CA SER A 99 5.54 29.40 36.61
C SER A 99 4.15 29.16 36.01
N ASP A 100 3.58 27.97 36.23
CA ASP A 100 2.24 27.62 35.74
C ASP A 100 1.14 28.43 36.44
N LEU A 101 1.26 28.68 37.75
CA LEU A 101 0.34 29.55 38.49
C LEU A 101 0.33 30.98 37.95
N ARG A 102 1.51 31.55 37.65
CA ARG A 102 1.63 32.89 37.06
C ARG A 102 0.98 32.98 35.68
N ARG A 103 0.93 31.88 34.92
CA ARG A 103 0.27 31.84 33.59
C ARG A 103 -1.25 31.80 33.68
N VAL A 104 -1.81 31.12 34.68
CA VAL A 104 -3.27 30.99 34.83
C VAL A 104 -3.91 32.14 35.61
N ALA A 105 -3.15 32.81 36.50
CA ALA A 105 -3.65 33.91 37.33
C ALA A 105 -4.31 35.08 36.55
N PRO A 106 -3.86 35.46 35.33
CA PRO A 106 -4.55 36.48 34.53
C PRO A 106 -5.92 36.05 34.00
N LEU A 107 -6.20 34.74 33.93
CA LEU A 107 -7.42 34.19 33.35
C LEU A 107 -8.51 33.87 34.37
N THR A 108 -8.11 33.53 35.59
CA THR A 108 -9.01 33.07 36.66
C THR A 108 -8.53 33.53 38.03
N ARG A 109 -9.46 33.67 38.98
CA ARG A 109 -9.16 33.86 40.41
C ARG A 109 -9.29 32.58 41.23
N ARG A 110 -9.68 31.46 40.62
CA ARG A 110 -9.78 30.16 41.30
C ARG A 110 -9.13 29.04 40.52
N ILE A 111 -8.53 28.12 41.26
CA ILE A 111 -8.03 26.86 40.75
C ILE A 111 -8.50 25.68 41.61
N ARG A 112 -8.56 24.50 41.02
CA ARG A 112 -8.92 23.24 41.69
C ARG A 112 -7.83 22.20 41.49
N THR A 113 -7.46 21.46 42.54
CA THR A 113 -6.58 20.29 42.42
C THR A 113 -7.36 18.98 42.56
N TYR A 114 -6.86 17.89 41.99
CA TYR A 114 -7.48 16.56 42.07
C TYR A 114 -7.03 15.73 43.28
N SER A 115 -5.81 15.97 43.74
CA SER A 115 -5.14 15.28 44.84
C SER A 115 -4.32 16.28 45.65
N VAL A 116 -3.94 15.90 46.87
CA VAL A 116 -2.97 16.59 47.73
C VAL A 116 -1.70 15.75 47.89
N GLN A 117 -1.38 14.89 46.93
CA GLN A 117 -0.13 14.14 46.85
C GLN A 117 0.69 14.59 45.63
N GLN A 118 1.87 13.98 45.46
CA GLN A 118 2.77 14.26 44.33
C GLN A 118 3.14 15.75 44.21
N GLY A 119 3.31 16.46 45.34
CA GLY A 119 3.70 17.86 45.37
C GLY A 119 2.54 18.85 45.16
N LEU A 120 1.33 18.38 44.85
CA LEU A 120 0.15 19.24 44.67
C LEU A 120 -0.28 19.94 45.97
N GLU A 121 0.04 19.37 47.13
CA GLU A 121 -0.21 19.99 48.44
C GLU A 121 0.52 21.32 48.64
N ARG A 122 1.56 21.59 47.82
CA ARG A 122 2.38 22.80 47.89
C ARG A 122 1.75 23.97 47.13
N ILE A 123 0.78 23.71 46.25
CA ILE A 123 0.17 24.71 45.37
C ILE A 123 -0.40 25.91 46.15
N PRO A 124 -1.19 25.73 47.23
CA PRO A 124 -1.72 26.87 47.99
C PRO A 124 -0.60 27.77 48.56
N ALA A 125 0.40 27.16 49.18
CA ALA A 125 1.52 27.89 49.79
C ALA A 125 2.39 28.61 48.75
N ILE A 126 2.62 28.00 47.58
CA ILE A 126 3.36 28.63 46.48
C ILE A 126 2.57 29.80 45.90
N ALA A 127 1.25 29.67 45.72
CA ALA A 127 0.41 30.77 45.24
C ALA A 127 0.42 31.97 46.20
N GLU A 128 0.35 31.71 47.52
CA GLU A 128 0.46 32.75 48.56
C GLU A 128 1.85 33.42 48.54
N ALA A 129 2.92 32.62 48.50
CA ALA A 129 4.29 33.12 48.48
C ALA A 129 4.59 33.96 47.22
N ALA A 130 4.02 33.57 46.08
CA ALA A 130 4.15 34.29 44.82
C ALA A 130 3.29 35.56 44.74
N GLY A 131 2.45 35.84 45.75
CA GLY A 131 1.57 37.01 45.81
C GLY A 131 0.41 36.96 44.82
N LEU A 132 -0.05 35.77 44.42
CA LEU A 132 -1.11 35.59 43.45
C LEU A 132 -2.49 35.60 44.13
N ASP A 133 -3.43 36.38 43.60
CA ASP A 133 -4.84 36.40 44.05
C ASP A 133 -5.61 35.18 43.51
N LEU A 134 -5.20 33.99 43.94
CA LEU A 134 -5.76 32.70 43.56
C LEU A 134 -6.33 31.97 44.77
N ARG A 135 -7.62 31.65 44.73
CA ARG A 135 -8.27 30.75 45.68
C ARG A 135 -8.12 29.30 45.20
N VAL A 136 -7.82 28.39 46.13
CA VAL A 136 -7.56 26.98 45.81
C VAL A 136 -8.64 26.09 46.43
N THR A 137 -9.36 25.35 45.58
CA THR A 137 -10.20 24.24 46.00
C THR A 137 -9.36 22.96 45.99
N LEU A 138 -9.16 22.35 47.16
CA LEU A 138 -8.31 21.17 47.30
C LEU A 138 -9.11 19.88 47.12
N GLY A 139 -8.64 18.99 46.27
CA GLY A 139 -9.17 17.63 46.13
C GLY A 139 -8.31 16.59 46.84
N ALA A 140 -8.96 15.59 47.43
CA ALA A 140 -8.33 14.34 47.86
C ALA A 140 -8.77 13.20 46.92
N TRP A 141 -7.80 12.51 46.31
CA TRP A 141 -8.07 11.40 45.40
C TRP A 141 -8.23 10.10 46.18
N LEU A 142 -9.46 9.60 46.28
CA LEU A 142 -9.77 8.36 47.00
C LEU A 142 -9.91 7.20 46.03
N ASP A 143 -9.18 6.12 46.29
CA ASP A 143 -9.08 4.95 45.41
C ASP A 143 -9.44 3.63 46.11
N GLY A 144 -10.01 3.72 47.31
CA GLY A 144 -10.48 2.59 48.10
C GLY A 144 -9.37 1.87 48.88
N ARG A 145 -8.09 2.24 48.69
CA ARG A 145 -6.97 1.65 49.45
C ARG A 145 -6.84 2.34 50.81
N PRO A 146 -7.11 1.67 51.93
CA PRO A 146 -7.27 2.34 53.22
C PRO A 146 -6.06 3.15 53.68
N ALA A 147 -4.84 2.71 53.36
CA ALA A 147 -3.62 3.43 53.74
C ALA A 147 -3.41 4.71 52.90
N ARG A 148 -3.71 4.67 51.60
CA ARG A 148 -3.59 5.81 50.70
C ARG A 148 -4.69 6.84 50.96
N ASP A 149 -5.93 6.39 51.09
CA ASP A 149 -7.08 7.24 51.41
C ASP A 149 -6.86 8.01 52.72
N ARG A 150 -6.35 7.34 53.76
CA ARG A 150 -5.99 8.00 55.04
C ARG A 150 -4.89 9.04 54.86
N ALA A 151 -3.88 8.76 54.05
CA ALA A 151 -2.78 9.70 53.79
C ALA A 151 -3.26 10.94 53.01
N GLU A 152 -4.12 10.75 52.00
CA GLU A 152 -4.80 11.84 51.26
C GLU A 152 -5.63 12.71 52.21
N ILE A 153 -6.50 12.10 53.02
CA ILE A 153 -7.37 12.82 53.96
C ILE A 153 -6.56 13.60 55.01
N ALA A 154 -5.53 12.97 55.60
CA ALA A 154 -4.70 13.63 56.60
C ALA A 154 -3.98 14.85 56.01
N ARG A 155 -3.40 14.71 54.82
CA ARG A 155 -2.68 15.79 54.11
C ARG A 155 -3.64 16.88 53.63
N LEU A 156 -4.86 16.52 53.22
CA LEU A 156 -5.91 17.47 52.84
C LEU A 156 -6.24 18.39 54.03
N VAL A 157 -6.48 17.81 55.21
CA VAL A 157 -6.79 18.55 56.43
C VAL A 157 -5.61 19.43 56.86
N GLU A 158 -4.39 18.92 56.78
CA GLU A 158 -3.17 19.68 57.12
C GLU A 158 -3.03 20.92 56.23
N THR A 159 -3.07 20.74 54.90
CA THR A 159 -2.92 21.84 53.94
C THR A 159 -4.06 22.85 54.05
N ALA A 160 -5.30 22.38 54.25
CA ALA A 160 -6.47 23.25 54.42
C ALA A 160 -6.38 24.16 55.66
N ARG A 161 -5.74 23.70 56.74
CA ARG A 161 -5.54 24.50 57.95
C ARG A 161 -4.38 25.50 57.81
N ARG A 162 -3.34 25.11 57.07
CA ARG A 162 -2.11 25.90 56.94
C ARG A 162 -2.25 27.09 55.99
N SER A 163 -2.99 26.93 54.90
CA SER A 163 -3.09 27.95 53.85
C SER A 163 -4.39 28.75 53.95
N ARG A 164 -4.28 30.08 53.79
CA ARG A 164 -5.42 31.01 53.91
C ARG A 164 -6.20 31.13 52.62
N ASN A 165 -5.57 30.92 51.47
CA ASN A 165 -6.19 30.95 50.16
C ASN A 165 -6.98 29.68 49.79
N VAL A 166 -7.07 28.67 50.67
CA VAL A 166 -7.90 27.47 50.44
C VAL A 166 -9.37 27.78 50.77
N ASP A 167 -10.24 27.72 49.76
CA ASP A 167 -11.65 28.13 49.88
C ASP A 167 -12.66 26.98 49.99
N ARG A 168 -12.35 25.79 49.45
CA ARG A 168 -13.23 24.60 49.48
C ARG A 168 -12.43 23.30 49.52
N LEU A 169 -13.07 22.22 49.97
CA LEU A 169 -12.49 20.87 50.00
C LEU A 169 -13.38 19.88 49.23
N LEU A 170 -12.76 19.03 48.43
CA LEU A 170 -13.40 17.94 47.68
C LEU A 170 -12.83 16.61 48.16
N VAL A 171 -13.67 15.80 48.79
CA VAL A 171 -13.31 14.49 49.34
C VAL A 171 -13.76 13.43 48.34
N GLY A 172 -12.84 12.99 47.49
CA GLY A 172 -13.15 12.12 46.36
C GLY A 172 -13.41 12.89 45.06
N ASN A 173 -13.02 12.25 43.96
CA ASN A 173 -13.30 12.64 42.59
C ASN A 173 -13.76 11.37 41.88
N GLU A 174 -15.00 11.29 41.41
CA GLU A 174 -15.58 10.15 40.71
C GLU A 174 -15.38 8.80 41.42
N ALA A 175 -15.34 8.80 42.75
CA ALA A 175 -15.01 7.62 43.54
C ALA A 175 -16.15 6.59 43.49
N VAL A 176 -17.41 7.05 43.40
CA VAL A 176 -18.58 6.18 43.21
C VAL A 176 -18.67 5.73 41.75
N LEU A 177 -18.46 6.63 40.79
CA LEU A 177 -18.46 6.29 39.36
C LEU A 177 -17.43 5.18 39.03
N ARG A 178 -16.20 5.31 39.55
CA ARG A 178 -15.14 4.32 39.33
C ARG A 178 -15.38 3.00 40.08
N GLY A 179 -16.34 2.97 41.01
CA GLY A 179 -16.60 1.83 41.88
C GLY A 179 -15.53 1.62 42.96
N ASP A 180 -14.67 2.63 43.21
CA ASP A 180 -13.63 2.58 44.24
C ASP A 180 -14.24 2.57 45.65
N LEU A 181 -15.33 3.33 45.83
CA LEU A 181 -16.05 3.47 47.10
C LEU A 181 -17.56 3.39 46.89
N THR A 182 -18.25 2.75 47.83
CA THR A 182 -19.72 2.84 47.93
C THR A 182 -20.14 4.23 48.46
N PRO A 183 -21.38 4.68 48.20
CA PRO A 183 -21.90 5.93 48.74
C PRO A 183 -21.76 6.05 50.27
N ALA A 184 -22.04 4.96 51.00
CA ALA A 184 -21.90 4.92 52.46
C ALA A 184 -20.44 5.10 52.92
N GLN A 185 -19.48 4.46 52.23
CA GLN A 185 -18.06 4.64 52.54
C GLN A 185 -17.60 6.07 52.25
N LEU A 186 -18.03 6.66 51.14
CA LEU A 186 -17.70 8.04 50.79
C LEU A 186 -18.25 9.04 51.82
N ILE A 187 -19.51 8.85 52.25
CA ILE A 187 -20.13 9.65 53.34
C ILE A 187 -19.30 9.55 54.63
N ALA A 188 -18.81 8.35 54.98
CA ALA A 188 -17.97 8.16 56.15
C ALA A 188 -16.63 8.94 56.05
N ARG A 189 -16.03 9.01 54.85
CA ARG A 189 -14.81 9.80 54.61
C ARG A 189 -15.07 11.30 54.68
N ILE A 190 -16.19 11.77 54.15
CA ILE A 190 -16.61 13.18 54.28
C ILE A 190 -16.81 13.54 55.76
N ALA A 191 -17.46 12.65 56.53
CA ALA A 191 -17.65 12.84 57.97
C ALA A 191 -16.33 12.83 58.76
N GLU A 192 -15.33 12.06 58.32
CA GLU A 192 -13.97 12.06 58.88
C GLU A 192 -13.29 13.43 58.71
N VAL A 193 -13.31 14.00 57.51
CA VAL A 193 -12.76 15.34 57.23
C VAL A 193 -13.51 16.42 58.03
N ARG A 194 -14.84 16.31 58.11
CA ARG A 194 -15.66 17.25 58.89
C ARG A 194 -15.33 17.22 60.38
N ARG A 195 -15.16 16.03 60.97
CA ARG A 195 -14.75 15.86 62.38
C ARG A 195 -13.36 16.40 62.67
N ALA A 196 -12.51 16.52 61.66
CA ALA A 196 -11.23 17.18 61.79
C ALA A 196 -11.35 18.71 61.93
N GLY A 197 -12.54 19.32 61.90
CA GLY A 197 -12.71 20.73 62.27
C GLY A 197 -12.05 21.72 61.30
N VAL A 198 -12.05 21.40 60.00
CA VAL A 198 -11.70 22.34 58.93
C VAL A 198 -12.79 23.40 58.78
N ARG A 199 -12.40 24.63 58.42
CA ARG A 199 -13.33 25.78 58.31
C ARG A 199 -13.99 25.90 56.93
N GLN A 200 -13.43 25.22 55.94
CA GLN A 200 -13.87 25.27 54.56
C GLN A 200 -15.10 24.37 54.35
N PRO A 201 -16.03 24.76 53.46
CA PRO A 201 -17.12 23.88 53.04
C PRO A 201 -16.56 22.65 52.30
N ILE A 202 -17.21 21.51 52.52
CA ILE A 202 -16.80 20.20 52.02
C ILE A 202 -17.81 19.68 51.02
N SER A 203 -17.32 19.13 49.91
CA SER A 203 -18.10 18.39 48.93
C SER A 203 -17.36 17.13 48.47
N THR A 204 -17.94 16.40 47.53
CA THR A 204 -17.30 15.37 46.70
C THR A 204 -17.65 15.68 45.26
N ALA A 205 -16.82 15.26 44.30
CA ALA A 205 -17.05 15.54 42.89
C ALA A 205 -17.47 14.27 42.15
N GLU A 206 -18.69 14.27 41.60
CA GLU A 206 -19.26 13.10 40.91
C GLU A 206 -20.04 13.55 39.65
N PRO A 207 -20.23 12.68 38.64
CA PRO A 207 -21.08 12.99 37.49
C PRO A 207 -22.54 13.22 37.88
N TRP A 208 -23.26 13.95 37.02
CA TRP A 208 -24.67 14.31 37.24
C TRP A 208 -25.57 13.11 37.58
N HIS A 209 -25.38 11.95 36.96
CA HIS A 209 -26.24 10.77 37.16
C HIS A 209 -26.03 10.13 38.54
N VAL A 210 -24.79 10.08 39.04
CA VAL A 210 -24.48 9.58 40.40
C VAL A 210 -25.23 10.39 41.45
N TRP A 211 -25.31 11.71 41.28
CA TRP A 211 -26.07 12.58 42.18
C TRP A 211 -27.58 12.33 42.15
N LEU A 212 -28.14 11.97 40.98
CA LEU A 212 -29.56 11.66 40.87
C LEU A 212 -29.88 10.27 41.45
N ASP A 213 -28.99 9.31 41.25
CA ASP A 213 -29.13 7.91 41.69
C ASP A 213 -28.86 7.75 43.20
N HIS A 214 -27.94 8.55 43.77
CA HIS A 214 -27.51 8.51 45.17
C HIS A 214 -27.74 9.83 45.91
N PRO A 215 -29.01 10.25 46.10
CA PRO A 215 -29.34 11.53 46.71
C PRO A 215 -28.93 11.67 48.17
N GLU A 216 -28.68 10.56 48.87
CA GLU A 216 -28.14 10.51 50.23
C GLU A 216 -26.77 11.21 50.34
N LEU A 217 -25.96 11.22 49.28
CA LEU A 217 -24.69 11.96 49.22
C LEU A 217 -24.92 13.46 49.46
N GLY A 218 -26.04 13.98 48.98
CA GLY A 218 -26.42 15.37 49.14
C GLY A 218 -26.50 15.79 50.60
N ALA A 219 -26.91 14.91 51.53
CA ALA A 219 -27.00 15.26 52.94
C ALA A 219 -25.63 15.38 53.64
N ALA A 220 -24.59 14.70 53.12
CA ALA A 220 -23.26 14.66 53.74
C ALA A 220 -22.37 15.88 53.39
N VAL A 221 -22.68 16.55 52.28
CA VAL A 221 -21.89 17.66 51.72
C VAL A 221 -22.52 19.03 52.01
N ASP A 222 -21.70 20.09 52.01
CA ASP A 222 -22.16 21.48 52.18
C ASP A 222 -22.66 22.09 50.85
N PHE A 223 -22.08 21.64 49.74
CA PHE A 223 -22.45 22.00 48.37
C PHE A 223 -22.31 20.78 47.46
N VAL A 224 -22.97 20.77 46.30
CA VAL A 224 -22.87 19.68 45.31
C VAL A 224 -21.81 20.05 44.27
N THR A 225 -20.92 19.11 43.94
CA THR A 225 -19.94 19.30 42.85
C THR A 225 -20.21 18.31 41.72
N ILE A 226 -20.60 18.81 40.54
CA ILE A 226 -20.99 17.97 39.39
C ILE A 226 -19.98 18.01 38.25
N HIS A 227 -19.73 16.87 37.61
CA HIS A 227 -18.97 16.81 36.35
C HIS A 227 -19.90 16.74 35.14
N LEU A 228 -19.64 17.58 34.14
CA LEU A 228 -20.46 17.76 32.95
C LEU A 228 -19.58 17.76 31.69
N LEU A 229 -19.33 16.56 31.16
CA LEU A 229 -18.42 16.31 30.04
C LEU A 229 -19.19 15.74 28.83
N PRO A 230 -19.89 16.59 28.03
CA PRO A 230 -20.78 16.13 26.96
C PRO A 230 -20.07 15.33 25.86
N TYR A 231 -18.75 15.51 25.70
CA TYR A 231 -17.95 14.74 24.75
C TYR A 231 -17.98 13.22 25.05
N TRP A 232 -17.84 12.82 26.32
CA TRP A 232 -17.86 11.40 26.71
C TRP A 232 -19.24 10.76 26.52
N GLU A 233 -20.30 11.57 26.52
CA GLU A 233 -21.68 11.17 26.27
C GLU A 233 -22.00 11.03 24.77
N GLY A 234 -21.07 11.45 23.90
CA GLY A 234 -21.21 11.43 22.45
C GLY A 234 -22.16 12.49 21.88
N VAL A 235 -22.39 13.58 22.63
CA VAL A 235 -23.25 14.70 22.25
C VAL A 235 -22.53 15.59 21.24
N PRO A 236 -23.15 15.99 20.12
CA PRO A 236 -22.52 16.91 19.17
C PRO A 236 -22.30 18.31 19.78
N VAL A 237 -21.24 19.00 19.36
CA VAL A 237 -20.83 20.31 19.93
C VAL A 237 -21.95 21.37 19.91
N ALA A 238 -22.80 21.34 18.88
CA ALA A 238 -23.91 22.28 18.73
C ALA A 238 -24.98 22.14 19.83
N ASP A 239 -25.15 20.94 20.37
CA ASP A 239 -26.13 20.64 21.43
C ASP A 239 -25.48 20.55 22.82
N ALA A 240 -24.15 20.53 22.88
CA ALA A 240 -23.38 20.29 24.09
C ALA A 240 -23.66 21.32 25.20
N LEU A 241 -23.81 22.60 24.86
CA LEU A 241 -24.14 23.63 25.84
C LEU A 241 -25.53 23.42 26.46
N ARG A 242 -26.55 23.15 25.63
CA ARG A 242 -27.90 22.84 26.12
C ARG A 242 -27.88 21.61 27.02
N TYR A 243 -27.19 20.55 26.61
CA TYR A 243 -27.03 19.34 27.41
C TYR A 243 -26.47 19.64 28.80
N VAL A 244 -25.38 20.40 28.88
CA VAL A 244 -24.75 20.78 30.15
C VAL A 244 -25.73 21.54 31.05
N LEU A 245 -26.47 22.50 30.50
CA LEU A 245 -27.45 23.29 31.27
C LEU A 245 -28.63 22.43 31.74
N ASP A 246 -29.17 21.55 30.88
CA ASP A 246 -30.27 20.64 31.23
C ASP A 246 -29.86 19.70 32.38
N ARG A 247 -28.62 19.17 32.35
CA ARG A 247 -28.10 18.32 33.44
C ARG A 247 -27.86 19.12 34.72
N TYR A 248 -27.36 20.35 34.61
CA TYR A 248 -27.23 21.24 35.75
C TYR A 248 -28.60 21.51 36.41
N GLU A 249 -29.61 21.84 35.62
CA GLU A 249 -30.97 22.12 36.10
C GLU A 249 -31.62 20.87 36.72
N ALA A 250 -31.40 19.68 36.16
CA ALA A 250 -31.89 18.43 36.74
C ALA A 250 -31.30 18.17 38.15
N VAL A 251 -30.00 18.41 38.34
CA VAL A 251 -29.38 18.28 39.66
C VAL A 251 -29.85 19.39 40.60
N ALA A 252 -30.00 20.63 40.11
CA ALA A 252 -30.54 21.75 40.89
C ALA A 252 -31.96 21.47 41.42
N ALA A 253 -32.82 20.88 40.58
CA ALA A 253 -34.16 20.47 40.97
C ALA A 253 -34.14 19.36 42.04
N ARG A 254 -33.14 18.46 42.00
CA ARG A 254 -33.01 17.36 42.97
C ARG A 254 -32.54 17.82 44.35
N PHE A 255 -31.74 18.89 44.42
CA PHE A 255 -31.15 19.44 45.64
C PHE A 255 -31.50 20.93 45.83
N PRO A 256 -32.79 21.26 46.07
CA PRO A 256 -33.24 22.64 46.17
C PRO A 256 -32.53 23.38 47.32
N GLY A 257 -32.05 24.59 47.04
CA GLY A 257 -31.38 25.45 48.02
C GLY A 257 -29.92 25.08 48.35
N LYS A 258 -29.39 23.99 47.78
CA LYS A 258 -27.98 23.63 47.95
C LYS A 258 -27.13 24.26 46.84
N PRO A 259 -26.01 24.95 47.15
CA PRO A 259 -25.12 25.49 46.12
C PRO A 259 -24.57 24.37 45.23
N ILE A 260 -24.49 24.63 43.92
CA ILE A 260 -23.94 23.70 42.93
C ILE A 260 -22.73 24.33 42.28
N VAL A 261 -21.63 23.57 42.28
CA VAL A 261 -20.37 23.89 41.60
C VAL A 261 -20.19 22.87 40.46
N ILE A 262 -19.90 23.35 39.26
CA ILE A 262 -19.52 22.47 38.15
C ILE A 262 -18.03 22.16 38.32
N GLY A 263 -17.71 20.99 38.85
CA GLY A 263 -16.34 20.59 39.15
C GLY A 263 -15.48 20.38 37.90
N GLU A 264 -16.09 19.93 36.80
CA GLU A 264 -15.42 19.73 35.51
C GLU A 264 -16.40 20.02 34.39
N VAL A 265 -15.97 20.88 33.46
CA VAL A 265 -16.64 21.13 32.18
C VAL A 265 -15.58 21.38 31.13
N GLY A 266 -15.73 20.81 29.95
CA GLY A 266 -14.71 20.95 28.93
C GLY A 266 -15.03 20.25 27.63
N TRP A 267 -14.10 20.36 26.70
CA TRP A 267 -14.13 19.66 25.43
C TRP A 267 -12.69 19.43 24.95
N PRO A 268 -12.33 18.26 24.42
CA PRO A 268 -10.96 17.99 23.96
C PRO A 268 -10.65 18.65 22.61
N SER A 269 -9.45 19.22 22.46
CA SER A 269 -9.02 19.85 21.21
C SER A 269 -8.53 18.88 20.15
N ASN A 270 -8.25 17.63 20.51
CA ASN A 270 -7.78 16.55 19.62
C ASN A 270 -8.14 15.21 20.26
N GLY A 271 -8.26 14.14 19.48
CA GLY A 271 -8.66 12.82 19.95
C GLY A 271 -9.53 12.05 18.96
N VAL A 272 -10.04 10.90 19.39
CA VAL A 272 -10.96 10.06 18.60
C VAL A 272 -12.37 10.61 18.70
N ASP A 273 -13.18 10.52 17.65
CA ASP A 273 -14.59 10.91 17.75
C ASP A 273 -15.39 9.89 18.55
N ILE A 274 -16.31 10.38 19.40
CA ILE A 274 -17.24 9.54 20.17
C ILE A 274 -18.65 9.79 19.64
N ARG A 275 -19.19 8.85 18.88
CA ARG A 275 -20.50 9.01 18.19
C ARG A 275 -20.51 10.31 17.38
N ALA A 276 -21.30 11.31 17.79
CA ALA A 276 -21.38 12.62 17.13
C ALA A 276 -20.47 13.69 17.77
N ALA A 277 -19.82 13.40 18.89
CA ALA A 277 -18.89 14.30 19.55
C ALA A 277 -17.52 14.25 18.85
N ARG A 278 -17.18 15.33 18.15
CA ARG A 278 -15.91 15.47 17.43
C ARG A 278 -14.90 16.31 18.22
N ALA A 279 -13.72 15.74 18.47
CA ALA A 279 -12.61 16.47 19.09
C ALA A 279 -11.95 17.36 18.03
N SER A 280 -11.82 18.66 18.31
CA SER A 280 -11.13 19.63 17.44
C SER A 280 -10.88 20.93 18.19
N ARG A 281 -9.90 21.71 17.74
CA ARG A 281 -9.59 23.01 18.35
C ARG A 281 -10.75 24.00 18.20
N ILE A 282 -11.39 24.01 17.03
CA ILE A 282 -12.58 24.84 16.79
C ILE A 282 -13.74 24.43 17.70
N ASN A 283 -14.03 23.14 17.85
CA ASN A 283 -15.13 22.69 18.71
C ASN A 283 -14.85 22.97 20.19
N GLN A 284 -13.61 22.81 20.63
CA GLN A 284 -13.23 23.18 22.00
C GLN A 284 -13.48 24.66 22.25
N ALA A 285 -13.03 25.54 21.36
CA ALA A 285 -13.25 26.97 21.47
C ALA A 285 -14.74 27.35 21.41
N ALA A 286 -15.49 26.74 20.49
CA ALA A 286 -16.94 26.96 20.34
C ALA A 286 -17.71 26.61 21.61
N PHE A 287 -17.43 25.43 22.18
CA PHE A 287 -18.07 24.98 23.41
C PHE A 287 -17.66 25.84 24.60
N LEU A 288 -16.36 26.03 24.85
CA LEU A 288 -15.89 26.74 26.04
C LEU A 288 -16.26 28.21 26.04
N ARG A 289 -16.10 28.93 24.92
CA ARG A 289 -16.50 30.35 24.87
C ARG A 289 -18.02 30.52 25.00
N GLY A 290 -18.80 29.64 24.36
CA GLY A 290 -20.26 29.64 24.52
C GLY A 290 -20.69 29.36 25.96
N PHE A 291 -20.03 28.40 26.61
CA PHE A 291 -20.23 28.11 28.02
C PHE A 291 -19.83 29.28 28.93
N PHE A 292 -18.71 29.96 28.67
CA PHE A 292 -18.28 31.11 29.50
C PHE A 292 -19.28 32.26 29.46
N VAL A 293 -19.79 32.60 28.27
CA VAL A 293 -20.82 33.64 28.12
C VAL A 293 -22.08 33.30 28.91
N GLU A 294 -22.55 32.05 28.81
CA GLU A 294 -23.76 31.64 29.51
C GLU A 294 -23.55 31.48 31.02
N ALA A 295 -22.37 31.03 31.44
CA ALA A 295 -21.99 30.92 32.83
C ALA A 295 -21.88 32.30 33.50
N GLU A 296 -21.32 33.29 32.81
CA GLU A 296 -21.29 34.68 33.29
C GLU A 296 -22.71 35.25 33.41
N ARG A 297 -23.56 35.02 32.41
CA ARG A 297 -24.97 35.47 32.41
C ARG A 297 -25.77 34.89 33.57
N ARG A 298 -25.55 33.61 33.91
CA ARG A 298 -26.27 32.90 34.97
C ARG A 298 -25.58 32.95 36.34
N GLY A 299 -24.36 33.48 36.42
CA GLY A 299 -23.56 33.47 37.63
C GLY A 299 -23.17 32.05 38.10
N LEU A 300 -22.87 31.14 37.16
CA LEU A 300 -22.48 29.76 37.49
C LEU A 300 -21.08 29.69 38.08
N ASP A 301 -20.90 28.82 39.07
CA ASP A 301 -19.59 28.49 39.66
C ASP A 301 -19.06 27.21 39.02
N TYR A 302 -17.87 27.27 38.41
CA TYR A 302 -17.34 26.16 37.62
C TYR A 302 -15.82 26.11 37.57
N TYR A 303 -15.29 24.93 37.23
CA TYR A 303 -13.90 24.70 36.84
C TYR A 303 -13.84 24.05 35.46
N VAL A 304 -13.07 24.65 34.55
CA VAL A 304 -12.78 24.02 33.26
C VAL A 304 -11.85 22.84 33.49
N MET A 305 -12.15 21.70 32.85
CA MET A 305 -11.21 20.59 32.70
C MET A 305 -10.49 20.77 31.35
N GLU A 306 -9.23 21.21 31.31
CA GLU A 306 -8.40 21.67 32.43
C GLU A 306 -7.47 22.82 32.00
N ALA A 307 -6.56 23.28 32.88
CA ALA A 307 -5.63 24.35 32.54
C ALA A 307 -4.68 23.93 31.40
N PHE A 308 -3.94 22.84 31.56
CA PHE A 308 -2.89 22.38 30.63
C PHE A 308 -3.19 20.98 30.12
N ASP A 309 -2.80 20.69 28.88
CA ASP A 309 -2.83 19.33 28.33
C ASP A 309 -2.01 18.34 29.17
N GLN A 310 -2.56 17.14 29.35
CA GLN A 310 -2.03 16.08 30.23
C GLN A 310 -1.78 14.77 29.46
N PRO A 311 -0.70 14.67 28.66
CA PRO A 311 -0.43 13.50 27.82
C PRO A 311 -0.38 12.16 28.56
N TRP A 312 -0.03 12.17 29.85
CA TRP A 312 0.06 10.95 30.66
C TRP A 312 -1.31 10.25 30.83
N LYS A 313 -2.44 10.97 30.67
CA LYS A 313 -3.80 10.39 30.72
C LYS A 313 -4.11 9.47 29.54
N VAL A 314 -3.39 9.61 28.42
CA VAL A 314 -3.62 8.83 27.19
C VAL A 314 -3.48 7.32 27.41
N SER A 315 -2.60 6.90 28.33
CA SER A 315 -2.30 5.49 28.55
C SER A 315 -3.48 4.68 29.10
N PHE A 316 -4.48 5.32 29.72
CA PHE A 316 -5.63 4.65 30.33
C PHE A 316 -7.00 5.21 29.89
N GLU A 317 -7.11 6.49 29.50
CA GLU A 317 -8.36 7.11 29.03
C GLU A 317 -8.46 7.24 27.50
N GLY A 318 -7.37 6.97 26.76
CA GLY A 318 -7.33 7.05 25.30
C GLY A 318 -6.88 8.43 24.77
N ARG A 319 -6.77 8.57 23.44
CA ARG A 319 -6.11 9.74 22.82
C ARG A 319 -6.69 11.11 23.21
N ALA A 320 -8.00 11.23 23.38
CA ALA A 320 -8.64 12.51 23.69
C ALA A 320 -8.28 13.05 25.09
N ALA A 321 -7.96 12.16 26.02
CA ALA A 321 -7.68 12.49 27.42
C ALA A 321 -6.48 13.42 27.60
N GLY A 322 -5.52 13.39 26.66
CA GLY A 322 -4.35 14.27 26.69
C GLY A 322 -4.62 15.71 26.28
N HIS A 323 -5.81 16.05 25.78
CA HIS A 323 -6.05 17.27 24.99
C HIS A 323 -7.15 18.20 25.55
N TRP A 324 -7.45 18.14 26.84
CA TRP A 324 -8.49 18.94 27.49
C TRP A 324 -8.05 20.34 27.91
N GLY A 325 -6.75 20.63 27.91
CA GLY A 325 -6.19 21.91 28.32
C GLY A 325 -6.68 23.08 27.49
N MET A 326 -6.88 24.25 28.12
CA MET A 326 -6.94 25.53 27.43
C MET A 326 -5.57 25.94 26.88
N PHE A 327 -4.51 25.49 27.55
CA PHE A 327 -3.13 25.58 27.13
C PHE A 327 -2.61 24.21 26.68
N ASP A 328 -1.70 24.21 25.72
CA ASP A 328 -0.98 23.00 25.32
C ASP A 328 0.10 22.60 26.34
N LEU A 329 0.76 21.47 26.08
CA LEU A 329 1.86 20.96 26.92
C LEU A 329 3.01 21.96 27.07
N ASP A 330 3.26 22.78 26.05
CA ASP A 330 4.32 23.80 26.02
C ASP A 330 3.84 25.14 26.61
N ARG A 331 2.66 25.14 27.25
CA ARG A 331 2.05 26.24 27.99
C ARG A 331 1.66 27.44 27.11
N ALA A 332 1.45 27.21 25.82
CA ALA A 332 0.90 28.20 24.89
C ALA A 332 -0.64 28.07 24.81
N PRO A 333 -1.37 29.19 24.69
CA PRO A 333 -2.82 29.15 24.55
C PRO A 333 -3.19 28.53 23.19
N LYS A 334 -4.13 27.58 23.18
CA LYS A 334 -4.51 26.88 21.93
C LYS A 334 -5.29 27.75 20.96
N TRP A 335 -6.06 28.69 21.47
CA TRP A 335 -6.93 29.60 20.73
C TRP A 335 -7.14 30.89 21.54
N PRO A 336 -7.37 32.05 20.89
CA PRO A 336 -7.61 33.32 21.58
C PRO A 336 -8.99 33.33 22.26
N LEU A 337 -9.28 34.16 23.27
CA LEU A 337 -10.64 34.23 23.87
C LEU A 337 -11.67 35.00 23.04
N ALA A 338 -11.21 35.81 22.08
CA ALA A 338 -12.04 36.57 21.16
C ALA A 338 -11.45 36.53 19.74
N GLY A 339 -12.31 36.69 18.74
CA GLY A 339 -11.94 36.66 17.33
C GLY A 339 -11.88 35.24 16.72
N PRO A 340 -11.43 35.15 15.45
CA PRO A 340 -11.44 33.91 14.67
C PRO A 340 -10.57 32.81 15.29
N VAL A 341 -11.00 31.57 15.11
CA VAL A 341 -10.27 30.36 15.54
C VAL A 341 -9.89 29.54 14.31
N TRP A 342 -8.62 29.17 14.22
CA TRP A 342 -8.12 28.27 13.18
C TRP A 342 -7.90 26.88 13.76
N GLU A 343 -8.26 25.84 13.01
CA GLU A 343 -7.96 24.45 13.39
C GLU A 343 -6.45 24.21 13.40
N THR A 344 -5.79 24.60 12.31
CA THR A 344 -4.33 24.51 12.13
C THR A 344 -3.79 25.91 11.81
N PRO A 345 -3.34 26.71 12.80
CA PRO A 345 -2.87 28.09 12.56
C PRO A 345 -1.71 28.18 11.55
N ASP A 346 -0.79 27.22 11.57
CA ASP A 346 0.43 27.21 10.73
C ASP A 346 0.22 26.55 9.36
N TRP A 347 -1.03 26.32 8.94
CA TRP A 347 -1.35 25.68 7.66
C TRP A 347 -0.69 26.35 6.43
N PRO A 348 -0.46 27.68 6.34
CA PRO A 348 0.16 28.27 5.16
C PRO A 348 1.59 27.76 4.93
N ALA A 349 2.35 27.56 6.01
CA ALA A 349 3.72 27.05 5.94
C ALA A 349 3.74 25.59 5.47
N TRP A 350 2.85 24.76 6.03
CA TRP A 350 2.67 23.36 5.60
C TRP A 350 2.23 23.25 4.14
N ALA A 351 1.24 24.05 3.73
CA ALA A 351 0.74 24.08 2.36
C ALA A 351 1.82 24.53 1.37
N ALA A 352 2.58 25.58 1.69
CA ALA A 352 3.68 26.06 0.87
C ALA A 352 4.80 25.01 0.75
N GLY A 353 5.23 24.42 1.87
CA GLY A 353 6.25 23.38 1.90
C GLY A 353 5.87 22.14 1.09
N ALA A 354 4.63 21.66 1.25
CA ALA A 354 4.10 20.52 0.49
C ALA A 354 3.98 20.83 -1.01
N THR A 355 3.48 22.01 -1.37
CA THR A 355 3.35 22.44 -2.77
C THR A 355 4.72 22.57 -3.43
N LEU A 356 5.69 23.21 -2.76
CA LEU A 356 7.03 23.38 -3.29
C LEU A 356 7.75 22.03 -3.45
N SER A 357 7.66 21.16 -2.45
CA SER A 357 8.28 19.82 -2.51
C SER A 357 7.72 18.98 -3.65
N ALA A 358 6.39 18.96 -3.82
CA ALA A 358 5.73 18.29 -4.93
C ALA A 358 6.05 18.92 -6.28
N PHE A 359 6.13 20.26 -6.35
CA PHE A 359 6.51 20.99 -7.55
C PHE A 359 7.94 20.61 -7.98
N LEU A 360 8.90 20.59 -7.06
CA LEU A 360 10.29 20.22 -7.34
C LEU A 360 10.41 18.75 -7.75
N ALA A 361 9.72 17.85 -7.05
CA ALA A 361 9.67 16.43 -7.42
C ALA A 361 9.05 16.23 -8.81
N GLY A 362 7.89 16.84 -9.07
CA GLY A 362 7.21 16.82 -10.34
C GLY A 362 8.05 17.42 -11.47
N LEU A 363 8.74 18.53 -11.22
CA LEU A 363 9.67 19.15 -12.17
C LEU A 363 10.83 18.20 -12.49
N PHE A 364 11.45 17.60 -11.48
CA PHE A 364 12.53 16.62 -11.67
C PHE A 364 12.09 15.43 -12.52
N LEU A 365 10.89 14.91 -12.26
CA LEU A 365 10.34 13.74 -12.96
C LEU A 365 9.94 14.08 -14.40
N LEU A 366 9.21 15.19 -14.61
CA LEU A 366 8.65 15.59 -15.90
C LEU A 366 9.65 16.29 -16.81
N ALA A 367 10.66 16.99 -16.27
CA ALA A 367 11.70 17.62 -17.08
C ALA A 367 12.50 16.60 -17.89
N ARG A 368 12.61 15.36 -17.41
CA ARG A 368 13.22 14.27 -18.16
C ARG A 368 12.34 13.72 -19.27
N ARG A 369 11.06 14.10 -19.31
CA ARG A 369 10.00 13.48 -20.12
C ARG A 369 9.19 14.48 -20.95
N PRO A 370 9.84 15.24 -21.86
CA PRO A 370 9.12 16.11 -22.79
C PRO A 370 8.23 15.31 -23.78
N ASP A 371 8.45 14.00 -23.90
CA ASP A 371 7.72 13.06 -24.76
C ASP A 371 6.31 12.68 -24.26
N ILE A 372 5.95 13.01 -23.01
CA ILE A 372 4.63 12.73 -22.45
C ILE A 372 3.63 13.84 -22.83
N ARG A 373 2.40 13.47 -23.20
CA ARG A 373 1.31 14.43 -23.48
C ARG A 373 0.86 15.18 -22.21
N LEU A 374 0.23 16.35 -22.37
CA LEU A 374 -0.20 17.19 -21.24
C LEU A 374 -1.07 16.42 -20.22
N ALA A 375 -2.00 15.58 -20.68
CA ALA A 375 -2.82 14.74 -19.79
C ALA A 375 -1.98 13.82 -18.88
N GLY A 376 -0.94 13.17 -19.42
CA GLY A 376 -0.03 12.35 -18.62
C GLY A 376 0.85 13.18 -17.68
N LYS A 377 1.21 14.41 -18.08
CA LYS A 377 1.95 15.34 -17.20
C LYS A 377 1.08 15.80 -16.03
N LEU A 378 -0.18 16.15 -16.28
CA LEU A 378 -1.16 16.50 -15.26
C LEU A 378 -1.39 15.34 -14.28
N MET A 379 -1.57 14.12 -14.81
CA MET A 379 -1.73 12.91 -13.99
C MET A 379 -0.52 12.69 -13.06
N LEU A 380 0.70 12.70 -13.61
CA LEU A 380 1.91 12.49 -12.81
C LEU A 380 2.15 13.62 -11.80
N ALA A 381 1.90 14.88 -12.18
CA ALA A 381 1.99 16.02 -11.27
C ALA A 381 0.97 15.91 -10.13
N ALA A 382 -0.28 15.56 -10.42
CA ALA A 382 -1.32 15.37 -9.43
C ALA A 382 -1.01 14.21 -8.47
N LEU A 383 -0.49 13.10 -8.98
CA LEU A 383 -0.10 11.95 -8.15
C LEU A 383 1.11 12.26 -7.28
N ALA A 384 2.10 13.00 -7.79
CA ALA A 384 3.21 13.49 -6.98
C ALA A 384 2.74 14.47 -5.89
N GLN A 385 1.79 15.35 -6.21
CA GLN A 385 1.18 16.26 -5.24
C GLN A 385 0.39 15.49 -4.18
N LEU A 386 -0.38 14.47 -4.57
CA LEU A 386 -1.14 13.63 -3.64
C LEU A 386 -0.23 12.83 -2.71
N PHE A 387 0.89 12.29 -3.24
CA PHE A 387 1.94 11.65 -2.44
C PHE A 387 2.43 12.59 -1.35
N VAL A 388 2.85 13.79 -1.73
CA VAL A 388 3.47 14.75 -0.81
C VAL A 388 2.42 15.26 0.17
N ALA A 389 1.23 15.62 -0.30
CA ALA A 389 0.13 16.07 0.55
C ALA A 389 -0.26 15.01 1.59
N GLY A 390 -0.41 13.75 1.18
CA GLY A 390 -0.70 12.65 2.11
C GLY A 390 0.38 12.47 3.17
N THR A 391 1.66 12.57 2.77
CA THR A 391 2.79 12.51 3.72
C THR A 391 2.80 13.72 4.67
N THR A 392 2.56 14.92 4.14
CA THR A 392 2.49 16.16 4.92
C THR A 392 1.36 16.11 5.95
N LEU A 393 0.19 15.62 5.57
CA LEU A 393 -0.94 15.47 6.50
C LEU A 393 -0.60 14.46 7.61
N THR A 394 0.08 13.34 7.29
CA THR A 394 0.55 12.40 8.31
C THR A 394 1.54 13.05 9.27
N LEU A 395 2.50 13.83 8.76
CA LEU A 395 3.48 14.54 9.60
C LEU A 395 2.83 15.64 10.46
N LEU A 396 1.84 16.35 9.91
CA LEU A 396 1.05 17.33 10.65
C LEU A 396 0.29 16.66 11.81
N ALA A 397 -0.43 15.58 11.54
CA ALA A 397 -1.14 14.83 12.57
C ALA A 397 -0.18 14.26 13.64
N MET A 398 1.00 13.80 13.23
CA MET A 398 2.06 13.35 14.14
C MET A 398 2.55 14.49 15.04
N SER A 399 2.70 15.71 14.49
CA SER A 399 3.16 16.90 15.24
C SER A 399 2.14 17.41 16.25
N GLU A 400 0.84 17.17 16.01
CA GLU A 400 -0.25 17.55 16.91
C GLU A 400 -0.57 16.49 17.98
N THR A 401 0.11 15.34 17.94
CA THR A 401 -0.10 14.23 18.87
C THR A 401 1.04 14.15 19.88
N TYR A 402 0.73 14.05 21.17
CA TYR A 402 1.75 13.81 22.20
C TYR A 402 2.19 12.34 22.20
N LEU A 403 3.27 12.05 21.48
CA LEU A 403 3.78 10.68 21.32
C LEU A 403 4.72 10.27 22.46
N SER A 404 4.47 9.10 23.03
CA SER A 404 5.48 8.38 23.82
C SER A 404 6.61 7.88 22.90
N PRO A 405 7.81 7.56 23.42
CA PRO A 405 8.88 6.99 22.61
C PRO A 405 8.46 5.73 21.82
N ALA A 406 7.68 4.85 22.46
CA ALA A 406 7.14 3.66 21.82
C ALA A 406 6.12 4.00 20.70
N ALA A 407 5.21 4.94 20.94
CA ALA A 407 4.28 5.41 19.92
C ALA A 407 5.04 6.09 18.76
N GLY A 408 6.10 6.84 19.04
CA GLY A 408 6.99 7.43 18.04
C GLY A 408 7.62 6.39 17.12
N ILE A 409 8.06 5.24 17.67
CA ILE A 409 8.58 4.11 16.87
C ILE A 409 7.49 3.55 15.96
N VAL A 410 6.28 3.29 16.50
CA VAL A 410 5.16 2.76 15.72
C VAL A 410 4.77 3.71 14.59
N TRP A 411 4.63 5.00 14.87
CA TRP A 411 4.37 6.03 13.87
C TRP A 411 5.47 6.10 12.82
N GLY A 412 6.74 6.01 13.22
CA GLY A 412 7.87 5.96 12.30
C GLY A 412 7.80 4.77 11.34
N LEU A 413 7.43 3.59 11.84
CA LEU A 413 7.23 2.39 11.01
C LEU A 413 6.05 2.55 10.05
N LEU A 414 4.94 3.11 10.50
CA LEU A 414 3.76 3.38 9.66
C LEU A 414 4.05 4.40 8.55
N VAL A 415 4.77 5.49 8.88
CA VAL A 415 5.24 6.48 7.90
C VAL A 415 6.17 5.84 6.88
N ALA A 416 7.13 5.01 7.32
CA ALA A 416 8.03 4.30 6.41
C ALA A 416 7.25 3.37 5.47
N GLY A 417 6.27 2.62 5.99
CA GLY A 417 5.37 1.79 5.20
C GLY A 417 4.56 2.60 4.18
N GLN A 418 3.98 3.74 4.60
CA GLN A 418 3.23 4.64 3.72
C GLN A 418 4.11 5.21 2.60
N LEU A 419 5.31 5.68 2.91
CA LEU A 419 6.26 6.19 1.91
C LEU A 419 6.61 5.13 0.87
N LEU A 420 6.78 3.87 1.29
CA LEU A 420 7.05 2.75 0.39
C LEU A 420 5.85 2.45 -0.52
N LEU A 421 4.63 2.41 0.01
CA LEU A 421 3.41 2.22 -0.77
C LEU A 421 3.23 3.34 -1.80
N LEU A 422 3.46 4.58 -1.40
CA LEU A 422 3.36 5.72 -2.29
C LEU A 422 4.48 5.73 -3.33
N ALA A 423 5.68 5.20 -3.03
CA ALA A 423 6.76 5.07 -4.00
C ALA A 423 6.44 4.01 -5.06
N LEU A 424 5.80 2.90 -4.65
CA LEU A 424 5.24 1.90 -5.57
C LEU A 424 4.18 2.54 -6.48
N LEU A 425 3.23 3.28 -5.90
CA LEU A 425 2.20 4.01 -6.64
C LEU A 425 2.81 4.91 -7.72
N LEU A 426 3.83 5.69 -7.36
CA LEU A 426 4.50 6.60 -8.28
C LEU A 426 5.18 5.84 -9.42
N SER A 427 5.82 4.70 -9.14
CA SER A 427 6.42 3.83 -10.15
C SER A 427 5.41 3.32 -11.18
N ASP A 428 4.30 2.79 -10.69
CA ASP A 428 3.22 2.27 -11.52
C ASP A 428 2.59 3.37 -12.40
N SER A 429 2.47 4.56 -11.83
CA SER A 429 2.00 5.76 -12.52
C SER A 429 2.91 6.15 -13.68
N PHE A 430 4.22 5.92 -13.57
CA PHE A 430 5.14 6.11 -14.69
C PHE A 430 4.85 5.14 -15.82
N GLU A 431 4.73 3.84 -15.55
CA GLU A 431 4.42 2.86 -16.59
C GLU A 431 3.12 3.20 -17.33
N LEU A 432 2.08 3.57 -16.58
CA LEU A 432 0.81 4.03 -17.15
C LEU A 432 1.00 5.28 -18.02
N ALA A 433 1.74 6.27 -17.51
CA ALA A 433 1.96 7.52 -18.22
C ALA A 433 2.72 7.32 -19.53
N GLU A 434 3.74 6.48 -19.53
CA GLU A 434 4.52 6.13 -20.71
C GLU A 434 3.68 5.38 -21.74
N THR A 435 2.95 4.38 -21.27
CA THR A 435 2.23 3.45 -22.14
C THR A 435 1.00 4.08 -22.75
N VAL A 436 0.26 4.93 -22.02
CA VAL A 436 -0.99 5.53 -22.48
C VAL A 436 -0.79 6.92 -23.06
N PHE A 437 0.06 7.75 -22.44
CA PHE A 437 0.22 9.16 -22.81
C PHE A 437 1.54 9.49 -23.52
N GLY A 438 2.40 8.50 -23.79
CA GLY A 438 3.63 8.67 -24.56
C GLY A 438 3.38 9.05 -26.02
N ARG A 439 4.20 9.94 -26.58
CA ARG A 439 4.04 10.44 -27.97
C ARG A 439 4.52 9.45 -29.04
N ARG A 440 5.71 8.84 -28.88
CA ARG A 440 6.30 7.87 -29.84
C ARG A 440 7.30 6.94 -29.15
N TRP A 441 7.27 5.65 -29.48
CA TRP A 441 8.28 4.67 -29.12
C TRP A 441 9.56 4.89 -29.96
N LYS A 442 10.74 4.88 -29.31
CA LYS A 442 12.05 5.11 -29.95
C LYS A 442 12.73 3.81 -30.35
N ARG A 443 12.53 2.73 -29.60
CA ARG A 443 13.10 1.39 -29.85
C ARG A 443 11.96 0.47 -30.27
N ARG A 444 11.34 0.76 -31.42
CA ARG A 444 10.36 -0.13 -32.04
C ARG A 444 11.02 -0.82 -33.22
N TRP A 445 11.30 -2.10 -33.08
CA TRP A 445 11.76 -2.93 -34.20
C TRP A 445 10.58 -3.73 -34.77
N PRO A 446 10.24 -3.52 -36.04
CA PRO A 446 9.39 -4.47 -36.74
C PRO A 446 10.19 -5.73 -37.01
N ALA A 447 9.52 -6.87 -37.18
CA ALA A 447 10.22 -7.99 -37.77
C ALA A 447 10.72 -7.62 -39.17
N LEU A 448 11.96 -8.00 -39.47
CA LEU A 448 12.58 -7.62 -40.73
C LEU A 448 12.16 -8.58 -41.84
N PRO A 449 11.70 -8.11 -43.02
CA PRO A 449 11.79 -8.94 -44.21
C PRO A 449 13.28 -9.15 -44.47
N ALA A 450 13.74 -10.40 -44.56
CA ALA A 450 15.15 -10.68 -44.84
C ALA A 450 15.54 -10.01 -46.18
N PRO A 451 16.45 -9.02 -46.19
CA PRO A 451 16.88 -8.39 -47.44
C PRO A 451 17.44 -9.43 -48.41
N ALA A 452 17.23 -9.24 -49.71
CA ALA A 452 17.92 -10.04 -50.72
C ALA A 452 19.44 -9.85 -50.54
N GLY A 453 20.17 -10.94 -50.26
CA GLY A 453 21.61 -10.91 -49.97
C GLY A 453 22.01 -10.65 -48.51
N ALA A 454 21.07 -10.71 -47.55
CA ALA A 454 21.41 -10.63 -46.12
C ALA A 454 22.45 -11.68 -45.72
N ARG A 455 23.40 -11.31 -44.84
CA ARG A 455 24.37 -12.27 -44.30
C ARG A 455 23.62 -13.20 -43.34
N LEU A 456 23.56 -14.48 -43.69
CA LEU A 456 22.91 -15.52 -42.89
C LEU A 456 23.99 -16.42 -42.26
N PRO A 457 24.65 -16.00 -41.16
CA PRO A 457 25.63 -16.84 -40.49
C PRO A 457 24.96 -18.08 -39.89
N LYS A 458 25.76 -19.11 -39.65
CA LYS A 458 25.29 -20.33 -39.02
C LYS A 458 24.73 -20.07 -37.62
N VAL A 459 23.55 -20.64 -37.36
CA VAL A 459 22.87 -20.60 -36.07
C VAL A 459 22.93 -21.99 -35.42
N SER A 460 23.39 -22.07 -34.17
CA SER A 460 23.30 -23.28 -33.37
C SER A 460 22.13 -23.16 -32.40
N ILE A 461 21.09 -23.98 -32.58
CA ILE A 461 19.88 -23.96 -31.74
C ILE A 461 20.06 -24.97 -30.62
N HIS A 462 20.02 -24.51 -29.37
CA HIS A 462 20.10 -25.34 -28.18
C HIS A 462 18.69 -25.63 -27.68
N LEU A 463 18.34 -26.92 -27.60
CA LEU A 463 17.05 -27.43 -27.18
C LEU A 463 17.23 -28.34 -25.95
N PRO A 464 17.22 -27.80 -24.72
CA PRO A 464 17.28 -28.61 -23.51
C PRO A 464 15.96 -29.32 -23.26
N ILE A 465 16.00 -30.60 -22.88
CA ILE A 465 14.84 -31.41 -22.52
C ILE A 465 15.07 -32.14 -21.19
N CYS A 466 14.02 -32.30 -20.39
CA CYS A 466 13.98 -33.01 -19.11
C CYS A 466 12.57 -33.57 -18.83
N ASN A 467 12.41 -34.90 -18.97
CA ASN A 467 11.19 -35.67 -18.70
C ASN A 467 9.92 -35.25 -19.49
N GLU A 468 10.03 -34.51 -20.60
CA GLU A 468 8.86 -34.15 -21.38
C GLU A 468 8.31 -35.33 -22.22
N PRO A 469 7.01 -35.31 -22.57
CA PRO A 469 6.43 -36.32 -23.45
C PRO A 469 7.14 -36.33 -24.82
N PRO A 470 7.60 -37.49 -25.33
CA PRO A 470 8.35 -37.55 -26.58
C PRO A 470 7.58 -36.97 -27.78
N ALA A 471 6.27 -37.18 -27.83
CA ALA A 471 5.42 -36.67 -28.90
C ALA A 471 5.36 -35.13 -28.92
N MET A 472 5.50 -34.48 -27.77
CA MET A 472 5.57 -33.02 -27.69
C MET A 472 6.89 -32.51 -28.25
N VAL A 473 8.01 -33.12 -27.84
CA VAL A 473 9.35 -32.77 -28.33
C VAL A 473 9.47 -33.03 -29.83
N ALA A 474 8.93 -34.15 -30.32
CA ALA A 474 8.89 -34.46 -31.75
C ALA A 474 8.23 -33.36 -32.59
N ARG A 475 7.13 -32.75 -32.11
CA ARG A 475 6.48 -31.61 -32.79
C ARG A 475 7.37 -30.37 -32.85
N THR A 476 8.14 -30.11 -31.80
CA THR A 476 9.11 -29.01 -31.76
C THR A 476 10.24 -29.26 -32.76
N LEU A 477 10.76 -30.50 -32.81
CA LEU A 477 11.79 -30.90 -33.76
C LEU A 477 11.32 -30.82 -35.22
N ASP A 478 10.09 -31.24 -35.50
CA ASP A 478 9.49 -31.11 -36.85
C ASP A 478 9.31 -29.64 -37.26
N ALA A 479 8.94 -28.76 -36.32
CA ALA A 479 8.87 -27.32 -36.58
C ALA A 479 10.24 -26.70 -36.87
N LEU A 480 11.28 -27.13 -36.13
CA LEU A 480 12.67 -26.72 -36.38
C LEU A 480 13.18 -27.24 -37.74
N ALA A 481 12.80 -28.46 -38.13
CA ALA A 481 13.15 -29.01 -39.44
C ALA A 481 12.53 -28.22 -40.60
N GLY A 482 11.38 -27.59 -40.36
CA GLY A 482 10.69 -26.72 -41.32
C GLY A 482 11.19 -25.27 -41.37
N LEU A 483 12.26 -24.90 -40.66
CA LEU A 483 12.82 -23.55 -40.72
C LEU A 483 13.34 -23.21 -42.12
N ASP A 484 12.87 -22.08 -42.67
CA ASP A 484 13.43 -21.46 -43.86
C ASP A 484 14.71 -20.72 -43.49
N TYR A 485 15.79 -21.47 -43.28
CA TYR A 485 17.12 -20.92 -43.03
C TYR A 485 18.19 -21.87 -43.58
N PRO A 486 19.19 -21.36 -44.34
CA PRO A 486 20.09 -22.23 -45.08
C PRO A 486 21.07 -23.00 -44.18
N ASP A 487 21.60 -22.35 -43.14
CA ASP A 487 22.73 -22.86 -42.35
C ASP A 487 22.43 -22.83 -40.85
N PHE A 488 21.99 -23.95 -40.30
CA PHE A 488 21.75 -24.11 -38.88
C PHE A 488 21.97 -25.56 -38.42
N GLU A 489 22.21 -25.71 -37.12
CA GLU A 489 22.19 -27.00 -36.42
C GLU A 489 21.25 -26.92 -35.21
N VAL A 490 20.81 -28.09 -34.73
CA VAL A 490 19.99 -28.25 -33.52
C VAL A 490 20.70 -29.23 -32.59
N LEU A 491 21.06 -28.75 -31.40
CA LEU A 491 21.63 -29.54 -30.32
C LEU A 491 20.53 -29.84 -29.30
N VAL A 492 20.06 -31.08 -29.31
CA VAL A 492 19.03 -31.58 -28.38
C VAL A 492 19.75 -32.20 -27.19
N VAL A 493 19.59 -31.59 -26.02
CA VAL A 493 20.31 -32.00 -24.81
C VAL A 493 19.32 -32.47 -23.76
N ASP A 494 19.20 -33.79 -23.62
CA ASP A 494 18.44 -34.42 -22.54
C ASP A 494 19.27 -34.43 -21.25
N ASN A 495 18.72 -33.82 -20.20
CA ASN A 495 19.36 -33.79 -18.90
C ASN A 495 18.38 -34.17 -17.78
N ASN A 496 18.86 -35.01 -16.87
CA ASN A 496 18.13 -35.45 -15.68
C ASN A 496 16.83 -36.24 -15.96
N THR A 497 16.64 -36.75 -17.18
CA THR A 497 15.63 -37.77 -17.48
C THR A 497 16.17 -39.15 -17.11
N ARG A 498 15.40 -39.92 -16.33
CA ARG A 498 15.79 -41.29 -15.94
C ARG A 498 15.11 -42.37 -16.76
N ASP A 499 13.94 -42.08 -17.29
CA ASP A 499 13.10 -43.04 -17.98
C ASP A 499 13.49 -43.11 -19.47
N PRO A 500 14.01 -44.25 -19.96
CA PRO A 500 14.34 -44.42 -21.38
C PRO A 500 13.15 -44.22 -22.30
N ALA A 501 11.92 -44.50 -21.85
CA ALA A 501 10.71 -44.30 -22.64
C ALA A 501 10.46 -42.83 -23.00
N LEU A 502 11.09 -41.89 -22.28
CA LEU A 502 10.97 -40.46 -22.54
C LEU A 502 12.04 -39.91 -23.48
N TRP A 503 13.27 -40.43 -23.46
CA TRP A 503 14.38 -39.85 -24.23
C TRP A 503 14.77 -40.65 -25.49
N GLU A 504 14.69 -41.99 -25.48
CA GLU A 504 15.03 -42.83 -26.65
C GLU A 504 14.15 -42.55 -27.89
N PRO A 505 12.82 -42.27 -27.76
CA PRO A 505 12.03 -41.91 -28.93
C PRO A 505 12.44 -40.56 -29.53
N VAL A 506 12.93 -39.63 -28.69
CA VAL A 506 13.42 -38.33 -29.15
C VAL A 506 14.73 -38.49 -29.91
N GLU A 507 15.66 -39.31 -29.40
CA GLU A 507 16.90 -39.66 -30.09
C GLU A 507 16.65 -40.23 -31.49
N ARG A 508 15.75 -41.23 -31.58
CA ARG A 508 15.37 -41.82 -32.88
C ARG A 508 14.75 -40.80 -33.83
N HIS A 509 13.96 -39.87 -33.31
CA HIS A 509 13.36 -38.80 -34.12
C HIS A 509 14.43 -37.83 -34.64
N CYS A 510 15.41 -37.45 -33.82
CA CYS A 510 16.56 -36.65 -34.26
C CYS A 510 17.34 -37.35 -35.38
N ALA A 511 17.64 -38.64 -35.23
CA ALA A 511 18.34 -39.42 -36.26
C ALA A 511 17.57 -39.42 -37.60
N ARG A 512 16.23 -39.51 -37.55
CA ARG A 512 15.36 -39.44 -38.74
C ARG A 512 15.37 -38.08 -39.43
N LEU A 513 15.49 -36.99 -38.68
CA LEU A 513 15.54 -35.63 -39.23
C LEU A 513 16.90 -35.28 -39.86
N GLY A 514 17.91 -36.12 -39.64
CA GLY A 514 19.21 -36.05 -40.32
C GLY A 514 20.29 -35.31 -39.53
N PRO A 515 21.47 -35.08 -40.16
CA PRO A 515 22.70 -34.71 -39.45
C PRO A 515 22.68 -33.32 -38.82
N ARG A 516 21.70 -32.47 -39.16
CA ARG A 516 21.50 -31.16 -38.51
C ARG A 516 20.99 -31.31 -37.07
N PHE A 517 20.44 -32.45 -36.69
CA PHE A 517 19.86 -32.72 -35.37
C PHE A 517 20.76 -33.66 -34.57
N ARG A 518 21.52 -33.10 -33.62
CA ARG A 518 22.46 -33.84 -32.77
C ARG A 518 21.83 -34.03 -31.39
N PHE A 519 21.72 -35.27 -30.94
CA PHE A 519 21.13 -35.63 -29.66
C PHE A 519 22.20 -36.01 -28.63
N PHE A 520 22.03 -35.56 -27.38
CA PHE A 520 22.90 -35.88 -26.26
C PHE A 520 22.07 -36.24 -25.03
N HIS A 521 22.31 -37.41 -24.45
CA HIS A 521 21.74 -37.82 -23.16
C HIS A 521 22.80 -37.74 -22.06
N LEU A 522 22.61 -36.84 -21.09
CA LEU A 522 23.61 -36.56 -20.05
C LEU A 522 23.37 -37.32 -18.74
N GLY A 523 22.26 -38.06 -18.62
CA GLY A 523 21.84 -38.70 -17.37
C GLY A 523 21.71 -37.68 -16.23
N ARG A 524 22.37 -37.91 -15.09
CA ARG A 524 22.36 -36.97 -13.95
C ARG A 524 23.40 -35.86 -14.16
N TRP A 525 22.95 -34.64 -14.45
CA TRP A 525 23.81 -33.51 -14.79
C TRP A 525 23.58 -32.30 -13.87
N PRO A 526 24.65 -31.63 -13.35
CA PRO A 526 24.53 -30.46 -12.49
C PRO A 526 23.98 -29.23 -13.24
N GLY A 527 23.56 -28.20 -12.50
CA GLY A 527 23.14 -26.91 -13.07
C GLY A 527 21.79 -26.90 -13.79
N TYR A 528 21.04 -28.03 -13.81
CA TYR A 528 19.74 -28.14 -14.48
C TYR A 528 19.79 -27.60 -15.93
N LYS A 529 18.84 -26.75 -16.34
CA LYS A 529 18.80 -26.17 -17.70
C LYS A 529 20.07 -25.40 -18.04
N ALA A 530 20.57 -24.55 -17.14
CA ALA A 530 21.81 -23.80 -17.34
C ALA A 530 23.01 -24.73 -17.61
N GLY A 531 23.13 -25.83 -16.86
CA GLY A 531 24.20 -26.81 -17.05
C GLY A 531 24.09 -27.57 -18.38
N ALA A 532 22.88 -27.88 -18.83
CA ALA A 532 22.64 -28.46 -20.17
C ALA A 532 22.97 -27.48 -21.29
N LEU A 533 22.63 -26.20 -21.14
CA LEU A 533 22.97 -25.15 -22.11
C LEU A 533 24.49 -24.87 -22.15
N ASN A 534 25.18 -24.94 -21.02
CA ASN A 534 26.65 -24.85 -20.98
C ASN A 534 27.32 -26.06 -21.65
N PHE A 535 26.72 -27.25 -21.57
CA PHE A 535 27.15 -28.41 -22.35
C PHE A 535 26.94 -28.17 -23.84
N ALA A 536 25.74 -27.74 -24.25
CA ALA A 536 25.43 -27.42 -25.65
C ALA A 536 26.36 -26.34 -26.23
N LEU A 537 26.75 -25.34 -25.43
CA LEU A 537 27.69 -24.30 -25.84
C LEU A 537 29.07 -24.86 -26.19
N ARG A 538 29.56 -25.87 -25.47
CA ARG A 538 30.83 -26.55 -25.80
C ARG A 538 30.72 -27.38 -27.08
N GLU A 539 29.56 -27.97 -27.32
CA GLU A 539 29.27 -28.80 -28.50
C GLU A 539 28.85 -28.00 -29.74
N THR A 540 28.71 -26.68 -29.60
CA THR A 540 28.31 -25.77 -30.68
C THR A 540 29.34 -25.78 -31.80
N ALA A 541 28.87 -25.94 -33.04
CA ALA A 541 29.72 -25.97 -34.22
C ALA A 541 30.68 -24.76 -34.25
N PRO A 542 32.00 -24.94 -34.52
CA PRO A 542 32.98 -23.86 -34.45
C PRO A 542 32.69 -22.66 -35.36
N ASP A 543 31.99 -22.89 -36.48
CA ASP A 543 31.58 -21.91 -37.47
C ASP A 543 30.25 -21.20 -37.13
N ALA A 544 29.53 -21.62 -36.07
CA ALA A 544 28.33 -20.95 -35.60
C ALA A 544 28.65 -19.60 -34.94
N ALA A 545 28.01 -18.52 -35.42
CA ALA A 545 28.18 -17.17 -34.87
C ALA A 545 27.06 -16.76 -33.91
N ILE A 546 25.92 -17.45 -33.97
CA ILE A 546 24.71 -17.16 -33.19
C ILE A 546 24.25 -18.45 -32.51
N VAL A 547 23.89 -18.33 -31.23
CA VAL A 547 23.27 -19.39 -30.43
C VAL A 547 21.79 -19.04 -30.23
N GLY A 548 20.89 -19.92 -30.67
CA GLY A 548 19.46 -19.84 -30.38
C GLY A 548 19.11 -20.71 -29.19
N VAL A 549 18.17 -20.28 -28.34
CA VAL A 549 17.62 -21.14 -27.28
C VAL A 549 16.12 -21.21 -27.43
N LEU A 550 15.61 -22.45 -27.39
CA LEU A 550 14.21 -22.77 -27.51
C LEU A 550 13.83 -23.78 -26.42
N ASP A 551 12.64 -23.62 -25.84
CA ASP A 551 12.06 -24.63 -24.95
C ASP A 551 11.46 -25.80 -25.75
N SER A 552 11.40 -26.97 -25.13
CA SER A 552 11.03 -28.26 -25.73
C SER A 552 9.58 -28.34 -26.24
N ASP A 553 8.72 -27.39 -25.87
CA ASP A 553 7.29 -27.33 -26.18
C ASP A 553 6.92 -26.34 -27.30
N TYR A 554 7.87 -25.56 -27.81
CA TYR A 554 7.62 -24.50 -28.79
C TYR A 554 7.55 -24.99 -30.24
N VAL A 555 6.50 -24.59 -30.94
CA VAL A 555 6.44 -24.66 -32.41
C VAL A 555 6.72 -23.28 -32.99
N VAL A 556 7.84 -23.15 -33.70
CA VAL A 556 8.32 -21.91 -34.28
C VAL A 556 7.74 -21.64 -35.67
N ALA A 557 7.67 -20.37 -36.05
CA ALA A 557 7.36 -19.96 -37.41
C ALA A 557 8.55 -20.30 -38.33
N PRO A 558 8.31 -20.79 -39.57
CA PRO A 558 9.37 -21.15 -40.51
C PRO A 558 10.36 -20.02 -40.79
N ASP A 559 9.90 -18.77 -40.76
CA ASP A 559 10.67 -17.56 -41.04
C ASP A 559 11.36 -16.96 -39.81
N TRP A 560 11.31 -17.60 -38.64
CA TRP A 560 11.81 -17.05 -37.37
C TRP A 560 13.27 -16.58 -37.46
N LEU A 561 14.19 -17.45 -37.89
CA LEU A 561 15.62 -17.09 -37.99
C LEU A 561 15.86 -15.99 -39.02
N ARG A 562 15.21 -16.06 -40.19
CA ARG A 562 15.35 -15.03 -41.25
C ARG A 562 14.92 -13.65 -40.78
N ARG A 563 13.97 -13.55 -39.86
CA ARG A 563 13.43 -12.29 -39.37
C ARG A 563 14.21 -11.70 -38.20
N MET A 564 14.95 -12.54 -37.48
CA MET A 564 15.65 -12.15 -36.25
C MET A 564 17.17 -12.06 -36.42
N VAL A 565 17.78 -12.91 -37.24
CA VAL A 565 19.24 -12.90 -37.47
C VAL A 565 19.76 -11.57 -38.05
N PRO A 566 19.08 -10.88 -38.98
CA PRO A 566 19.61 -9.63 -39.54
C PRO A 566 19.85 -8.51 -38.53
N PHE A 567 19.27 -8.56 -37.32
CA PHE A 567 19.58 -7.61 -36.27
C PHE A 567 21.03 -7.69 -35.76
N PHE A 568 21.71 -8.83 -35.96
CA PHE A 568 23.12 -9.00 -35.58
C PHE A 568 24.11 -8.35 -36.56
N ASP A 569 23.64 -7.76 -37.67
CA ASP A 569 24.46 -6.90 -38.53
C ASP A 569 24.92 -5.65 -37.77
N ASP A 570 24.16 -5.19 -36.76
CA ASP A 570 24.67 -4.22 -35.79
C ASP A 570 25.59 -4.95 -34.79
N PRO A 571 26.90 -4.61 -34.77
CA PRO A 571 27.86 -5.29 -33.90
C PRO A 571 27.60 -5.05 -32.41
N LYS A 572 26.73 -4.11 -32.04
CA LYS A 572 26.36 -3.87 -30.63
C LYS A 572 25.27 -4.80 -30.13
N VAL A 573 24.53 -5.46 -31.01
CA VAL A 573 23.45 -6.37 -30.61
C VAL A 573 24.06 -7.64 -30.05
N GLY A 574 23.82 -7.88 -28.76
CA GLY A 574 24.24 -9.10 -28.05
C GLY A 574 23.17 -10.17 -28.07
N PHE A 575 21.89 -9.80 -28.03
CA PHE A 575 20.79 -10.77 -28.15
C PHE A 575 19.50 -10.14 -28.69
N THR A 576 18.65 -11.00 -29.26
CA THR A 576 17.30 -10.67 -29.73
C THR A 576 16.29 -11.54 -29.03
N GLN A 577 15.12 -11.01 -28.68
CA GLN A 577 14.06 -11.71 -27.96
C GLN A 577 12.70 -11.49 -28.65
N ASN A 578 11.96 -12.58 -28.84
CA ASN A 578 10.53 -12.54 -29.18
C ASN A 578 9.66 -12.78 -27.91
N PRO A 579 8.38 -12.39 -27.90
CA PRO A 579 7.45 -12.75 -26.83
C PRO A 579 7.32 -14.27 -26.66
N GLN A 580 7.03 -14.71 -25.43
CA GLN A 580 6.46 -16.03 -25.20
C GLN A 580 4.97 -15.95 -25.54
N ASP A 581 4.51 -16.85 -26.40
CA ASP A 581 3.11 -16.94 -26.84
C ASP A 581 2.70 -18.41 -26.89
N TYR A 582 1.40 -18.68 -26.90
CA TYR A 582 0.89 -20.02 -26.53
C TYR A 582 -0.25 -20.49 -27.45
N ARG A 583 -0.26 -21.79 -27.77
CA ARG A 583 -1.24 -22.41 -28.68
C ARG A 583 -2.47 -23.00 -28.00
N ASP A 584 -2.45 -23.14 -26.68
CA ASP A 584 -3.43 -23.88 -25.87
C ASP A 584 -4.40 -22.98 -25.09
N ALA A 585 -4.42 -21.67 -25.38
CA ALA A 585 -5.32 -20.70 -24.73
C ALA A 585 -6.83 -21.00 -24.90
N GLY A 586 -7.19 -21.82 -25.90
CA GLY A 586 -8.55 -22.22 -26.18
C GLY A 586 -9.01 -23.50 -25.48
N GLU A 587 -8.14 -24.21 -24.74
CA GLU A 587 -8.45 -25.52 -24.16
C GLU A 587 -9.33 -25.42 -22.92
N SER A 588 -9.14 -24.40 -22.08
CA SER A 588 -9.93 -24.19 -20.86
C SER A 588 -10.07 -22.70 -20.50
N PRO A 589 -11.08 -22.32 -19.71
CA PRO A 589 -11.19 -20.96 -19.17
C PRO A 589 -9.95 -20.57 -18.35
N PHE A 590 -9.36 -21.52 -17.61
CA PHE A 590 -8.13 -21.31 -16.85
C PHE A 590 -6.95 -20.90 -17.75
N LYS A 591 -6.69 -21.69 -18.81
CA LYS A 591 -5.64 -21.37 -19.80
C LYS A 591 -5.90 -20.05 -20.51
N ARG A 592 -7.16 -19.73 -20.81
CA ARG A 592 -7.54 -18.41 -21.38
C ARG A 592 -7.20 -17.25 -20.42
N MET A 593 -7.48 -17.40 -19.13
CA MET A 593 -7.15 -16.36 -18.14
C MET A 593 -5.64 -16.14 -18.02
N MET A 594 -4.86 -17.23 -17.94
CA MET A 594 -3.38 -17.15 -17.89
C MET A 594 -2.78 -16.55 -19.16
N TYR A 595 -3.29 -16.93 -20.34
CA TYR A 595 -2.84 -16.39 -21.62
C TYR A 595 -2.87 -14.86 -21.62
N TRP A 596 -4.00 -14.29 -21.19
CA TRP A 596 -4.16 -12.85 -21.16
C TRP A 596 -3.35 -12.18 -20.06
N GLU A 597 -3.13 -12.84 -18.92
CA GLU A 597 -2.20 -12.36 -17.88
C GLU A 597 -0.77 -12.24 -18.41
N TYR A 598 -0.26 -13.27 -19.09
CA TYR A 598 1.06 -13.23 -19.72
C TYR A 598 1.14 -12.17 -20.83
N ALA A 599 0.09 -12.05 -21.67
CA ALA A 599 0.06 -11.10 -22.77
C ALA A 599 0.25 -9.65 -22.30
N GLY A 600 -0.22 -9.28 -21.11
CA GLY A 600 0.01 -7.96 -20.52
C GLY A 600 1.49 -7.65 -20.34
N PHE A 601 2.28 -8.60 -19.83
CA PHE A 601 3.72 -8.42 -19.64
C PHE A 601 4.46 -8.26 -20.97
N PHE A 602 4.18 -9.11 -21.97
CA PHE A 602 4.88 -9.06 -23.26
C PHE A 602 4.47 -7.87 -24.14
N ARG A 603 3.20 -7.44 -24.09
CA ARG A 603 2.71 -6.32 -24.93
C ARG A 603 2.85 -4.95 -24.28
N CYS A 604 2.96 -4.87 -22.95
CA CYS A 604 3.14 -3.61 -22.23
C CYS A 604 4.52 -3.53 -21.57
N GLY A 605 4.81 -4.42 -20.63
CA GLY A 605 6.00 -4.36 -19.78
C GLY A 605 7.31 -4.47 -20.56
N MET A 606 7.40 -5.45 -21.46
CA MET A 606 8.58 -5.66 -22.31
C MET A 606 8.80 -4.54 -23.31
N VAL A 607 7.73 -4.02 -23.91
CA VAL A 607 7.80 -2.88 -24.83
C VAL A 607 8.31 -1.63 -24.11
N THR A 608 7.83 -1.36 -22.90
CA THR A 608 8.26 -0.20 -22.11
C THR A 608 9.71 -0.32 -21.64
N ARG A 609 10.12 -1.51 -21.20
CA ARG A 609 11.53 -1.82 -20.87
C ARG A 609 12.45 -1.63 -22.06
N ASN A 610 11.98 -2.02 -23.24
CA ASN A 610 12.76 -1.99 -24.45
C ASN A 610 13.24 -0.59 -24.84
N GLU A 611 12.45 0.45 -24.54
CA GLU A 611 12.82 1.86 -24.78
C GLU A 611 14.14 2.30 -24.11
N ARG A 612 14.61 1.55 -23.11
CA ARG A 612 15.83 1.83 -22.35
C ARG A 612 16.84 0.69 -22.42
N ASN A 613 16.72 -0.20 -23.41
CA ASN A 613 17.60 -1.36 -23.53
C ASN A 613 17.66 -2.19 -22.24
N ALA A 614 16.50 -2.45 -21.64
CA ALA A 614 16.37 -3.05 -20.30
C ALA A 614 15.39 -4.23 -20.28
N ILE A 615 15.26 -4.91 -21.42
CA ILE A 615 14.41 -6.10 -21.53
C ILE A 615 14.96 -7.24 -20.68
N VAL A 616 14.06 -8.08 -20.18
CA VAL A 616 14.43 -9.33 -19.53
C VAL A 616 14.52 -10.41 -20.63
N GLN A 617 15.49 -11.31 -20.52
CA GLN A 617 15.59 -12.49 -21.38
C GLN A 617 14.84 -13.64 -20.69
N HIS A 618 13.97 -14.35 -21.40
CA HIS A 618 13.03 -15.32 -20.78
C HIS A 618 13.29 -16.76 -21.21
N GLY A 619 14.53 -17.09 -21.54
CA GLY A 619 14.98 -18.49 -21.61
C GLY A 619 14.55 -19.29 -22.84
N THR A 620 13.69 -18.73 -23.69
CA THR A 620 13.22 -19.32 -24.96
C THR A 620 12.98 -18.21 -25.96
N MET A 621 12.82 -18.57 -27.24
CA MET A 621 12.61 -17.64 -28.35
C MET A 621 13.64 -16.49 -28.37
N THR A 622 14.89 -16.84 -28.05
CA THR A 622 16.02 -15.91 -27.98
C THR A 622 17.11 -16.35 -28.95
N LEU A 623 17.79 -15.37 -29.54
CA LEU A 623 19.04 -15.56 -30.28
C LEU A 623 20.11 -14.71 -29.61
N ILE A 624 21.31 -15.24 -29.47
CA ILE A 624 22.41 -14.63 -28.72
C ILE A 624 23.66 -14.69 -29.58
N ARG A 625 24.41 -13.59 -29.65
CA ARG A 625 25.72 -13.57 -30.29
C ARG A 625 26.66 -14.49 -29.52
N ARG A 626 27.22 -15.51 -30.16
CA ARG A 626 28.07 -16.52 -29.50
C ARG A 626 29.22 -15.87 -28.72
N ALA A 627 29.96 -14.97 -29.36
CA ALA A 627 31.08 -14.27 -28.72
C ALA A 627 30.66 -13.50 -27.45
N ALA A 628 29.43 -12.98 -27.41
CA ALA A 628 28.91 -12.29 -26.22
C ALA A 628 28.60 -13.30 -25.10
N LEU A 629 28.02 -14.45 -25.43
CA LEU A 629 27.73 -15.52 -24.49
C LEU A 629 29.01 -16.12 -23.88
N GLU A 630 30.04 -16.36 -24.70
CA GLU A 630 31.34 -16.86 -24.26
C GLU A 630 32.07 -15.84 -23.39
N ALA A 631 32.10 -14.55 -23.79
CA ALA A 631 32.68 -13.47 -23.00
C ALA A 631 31.95 -13.23 -21.66
N ALA A 632 30.67 -13.62 -21.57
CA ALA A 632 29.95 -13.60 -20.31
C ALA A 632 30.34 -14.76 -19.37
N GLY A 633 30.99 -15.80 -19.88
CA GLY A 633 31.28 -17.04 -19.15
C GLY A 633 30.14 -18.05 -19.16
N GLY A 634 29.27 -18.01 -20.18
CA GLY A 634 28.15 -18.93 -20.33
C GLY A 634 26.96 -18.63 -19.39
N TRP A 635 26.15 -19.65 -19.13
CA TRP A 635 24.93 -19.60 -18.32
C TRP A 635 25.23 -19.76 -16.83
N ALA A 636 24.54 -18.98 -15.99
CA ALA A 636 24.76 -18.98 -14.54
C ALA A 636 24.03 -20.14 -13.84
N GLU A 637 24.74 -21.25 -13.60
CA GLU A 637 24.18 -22.47 -12.95
C GLU A 637 23.73 -22.28 -11.49
N TRP A 638 24.13 -21.20 -10.83
CA TRP A 638 23.72 -20.88 -9.46
C TRP A 638 22.34 -20.20 -9.39
N CYS A 639 21.84 -19.65 -10.50
CA CYS A 639 20.58 -18.92 -10.57
C CYS A 639 19.50 -19.80 -11.20
N ILE A 640 18.30 -19.84 -10.61
CA ILE A 640 17.15 -20.57 -11.19
C ILE A 640 16.49 -19.82 -12.38
N CYS A 641 16.83 -18.53 -12.53
CA CYS A 641 16.47 -17.69 -13.66
C CYS A 641 17.76 -17.30 -14.38
N GLU A 642 18.48 -18.31 -14.87
CA GLU A 642 19.76 -18.18 -15.58
C GLU A 642 19.66 -17.26 -16.80
N ASP A 643 18.48 -17.20 -17.39
CA ASP A 643 18.14 -16.39 -18.55
C ASP A 643 18.12 -14.89 -18.27
N SER A 644 17.30 -14.49 -17.30
CA SER A 644 17.17 -13.12 -16.85
C SER A 644 18.51 -12.60 -16.31
N GLU A 645 19.26 -13.47 -15.65
CA GLU A 645 20.61 -13.21 -15.16
C GLU A 645 21.60 -12.96 -16.32
N LEU A 646 21.60 -13.82 -17.35
CA LEU A 646 22.45 -13.67 -18.52
C LEU A 646 22.13 -12.35 -19.26
N GLY A 647 20.85 -12.06 -19.48
CA GLY A 647 20.42 -10.81 -20.11
C GLY A 647 20.96 -9.58 -19.39
N LEU A 648 20.92 -9.57 -18.05
CA LEU A 648 21.49 -8.50 -17.23
C LEU A 648 23.03 -8.43 -17.36
N ARG A 649 23.73 -9.57 -17.32
CA ARG A 649 25.20 -9.61 -17.50
C ARG A 649 25.63 -9.08 -18.87
N LEU A 650 24.95 -9.47 -19.95
CA LEU A 650 25.24 -8.95 -21.28
C LEU A 650 25.07 -7.43 -21.34
N MET A 651 24.02 -6.89 -20.72
CA MET A 651 23.83 -5.44 -20.63
C MET A 651 24.91 -4.73 -19.81
N ARG A 652 25.40 -5.35 -18.71
CA ARG A 652 26.54 -4.83 -17.92
C ARG A 652 27.84 -4.77 -18.71
N GLN A 653 28.00 -5.65 -19.70
CA GLN A 653 29.12 -5.64 -20.64
C GLN A 653 28.93 -4.65 -21.80
N GLY A 654 27.80 -3.93 -21.84
CA GLY A 654 27.53 -2.91 -22.86
C GLY A 654 26.79 -3.42 -24.10
N TRP A 655 26.36 -4.68 -24.13
CA TRP A 655 25.58 -5.22 -25.23
C TRP A 655 24.16 -4.63 -25.30
N GLU A 656 23.67 -4.47 -26.53
CA GLU A 656 22.29 -4.08 -26.80
C GLU A 656 21.39 -5.30 -27.00
N ALA A 657 20.15 -5.16 -26.53
CA ALA A 657 19.09 -6.11 -26.70
C ALA A 657 18.04 -5.56 -27.67
N VAL A 658 17.53 -6.47 -28.52
CA VAL A 658 16.44 -6.19 -29.46
C VAL A 658 15.21 -6.98 -29.05
N TYR A 659 14.06 -6.31 -28.96
CA TYR A 659 12.78 -6.96 -28.70
C TYR A 659 11.82 -6.72 -29.86
N VAL A 660 11.35 -7.81 -30.47
CA VAL A 660 10.36 -7.78 -31.55
C VAL A 660 9.05 -8.30 -30.98
N PRO A 661 8.01 -7.45 -30.79
CA PRO A 661 6.75 -7.81 -30.13
C PRO A 661 5.79 -8.59 -31.06
N GLU A 662 6.33 -9.48 -31.89
CA GLU A 662 5.61 -10.32 -32.83
C GLU A 662 5.77 -11.79 -32.43
N SER A 663 4.67 -12.53 -32.48
CA SER A 663 4.65 -13.95 -32.16
C SER A 663 5.26 -14.77 -33.28
N LEU A 664 6.42 -15.38 -33.02
CA LEU A 664 7.16 -16.24 -33.96
C LEU A 664 7.31 -17.66 -33.42
N GLY A 665 6.68 -17.99 -32.29
CA GLY A 665 6.71 -19.31 -31.70
C GLY A 665 5.61 -19.47 -30.66
N LEU A 666 5.05 -20.66 -30.59
CA LEU A 666 3.91 -20.99 -29.74
C LEU A 666 4.24 -22.19 -28.85
N GLY A 667 4.39 -21.96 -27.55
CA GLY A 667 4.58 -22.97 -26.51
C GLY A 667 3.27 -23.44 -25.86
N LEU A 668 3.39 -24.06 -24.69
CA LEU A 668 2.29 -24.54 -23.86
C LEU A 668 2.26 -23.85 -22.49
N MET A 669 1.06 -23.66 -21.95
CA MET A 669 0.87 -23.13 -20.59
C MET A 669 0.71 -24.27 -19.57
N PRO A 670 0.92 -24.00 -18.28
CA PRO A 670 0.64 -24.98 -17.22
C PRO A 670 -0.79 -25.55 -17.30
N ASP A 671 -0.97 -26.84 -17.01
CA ASP A 671 -2.29 -27.46 -17.09
C ASP A 671 -3.15 -27.22 -15.85
N ASP A 672 -2.54 -26.99 -14.69
CA ASP A 672 -3.23 -26.78 -13.42
C ASP A 672 -2.69 -25.57 -12.61
N PHE A 673 -3.42 -25.21 -11.57
CA PHE A 673 -3.08 -24.07 -10.73
C PHE A 673 -1.80 -24.30 -9.90
N ALA A 674 -1.49 -25.53 -9.49
CA ALA A 674 -0.28 -25.83 -8.73
C ALA A 674 0.99 -25.66 -9.60
N ALA A 675 0.93 -26.07 -10.87
CA ALA A 675 1.98 -25.87 -11.86
C ALA A 675 2.17 -24.38 -12.18
N TYR A 676 1.08 -23.63 -12.34
CA TYR A 676 1.13 -22.17 -12.54
C TYR A 676 1.79 -21.45 -11.36
N ARG A 677 1.38 -21.78 -10.13
CA ARG A 677 2.02 -21.28 -8.89
C ARG A 677 3.50 -21.63 -8.80
N LYS A 678 3.85 -22.88 -9.08
CA LYS A 678 5.24 -23.36 -9.02
C LYS A 678 6.12 -22.62 -10.01
N GLN A 679 5.63 -22.38 -11.23
CA GLN A 679 6.34 -21.60 -12.24
C GLN A 679 6.59 -20.17 -11.72
N ARG A 680 5.54 -19.46 -11.28
CA ARG A 680 5.69 -18.08 -10.80
C ARG A 680 6.57 -17.97 -9.55
N HIS A 681 6.50 -18.96 -8.65
CA HIS A 681 7.37 -19.02 -7.48
C HIS A 681 8.84 -19.05 -7.88
N ARG A 682 9.23 -19.88 -8.86
CA ARG A 682 10.62 -19.95 -9.34
C ARG A 682 11.09 -18.61 -9.89
N TRP A 683 10.25 -17.92 -10.67
CA TRP A 683 10.57 -16.61 -11.23
C TRP A 683 10.81 -15.56 -10.15
N ALA A 684 9.89 -15.46 -9.20
CA ALA A 684 10.00 -14.49 -8.09
C ALA A 684 11.19 -14.77 -7.19
N TYR A 685 11.44 -16.04 -6.87
CA TYR A 685 12.61 -16.46 -6.12
C TYR A 685 13.92 -16.14 -6.86
N GLY A 686 14.00 -16.48 -8.15
CA GLY A 686 15.18 -16.25 -8.99
C GLY A 686 15.51 -14.78 -9.16
N ALA A 687 14.51 -13.90 -9.33
CA ALA A 687 14.75 -12.47 -9.35
C ALA A 687 15.41 -11.96 -8.06
N MET A 688 15.04 -12.47 -6.89
CA MET A 688 15.70 -12.08 -5.65
C MET A 688 17.15 -12.59 -5.58
N GLN A 689 17.44 -13.76 -6.15
CA GLN A 689 18.84 -14.21 -6.31
C GLN A 689 19.65 -13.23 -7.19
N ILE A 690 19.07 -12.79 -8.30
CA ILE A 690 19.70 -11.83 -9.23
C ILE A 690 19.92 -10.47 -8.53
N VAL A 691 18.92 -9.94 -7.84
CA VAL A 691 19.05 -8.69 -7.06
C VAL A 691 20.22 -8.77 -6.08
N LYS A 692 20.32 -9.86 -5.32
CA LYS A 692 21.40 -10.05 -4.34
C LYS A 692 22.77 -10.14 -5.02
N ALA A 693 22.89 -10.92 -6.08
CA ALA A 693 24.17 -11.12 -6.79
C ALA A 693 24.65 -9.86 -7.51
N HIS A 694 23.73 -9.00 -7.96
CA HIS A 694 24.03 -7.79 -8.73
C HIS A 694 23.73 -6.48 -8.00
N LEU A 695 23.56 -6.52 -6.67
CA LEU A 695 23.11 -5.38 -5.88
C LEU A 695 23.96 -4.12 -6.11
N GLY A 696 25.28 -4.28 -6.15
CA GLY A 696 26.20 -3.18 -6.44
C GLY A 696 25.97 -2.58 -7.84
N ALA A 697 25.81 -3.40 -8.88
CA ALA A 697 25.57 -2.88 -10.23
C ALA A 697 24.21 -2.15 -10.36
N LEU A 698 23.21 -2.61 -9.60
CA LEU A 698 21.84 -2.08 -9.63
C LEU A 698 21.66 -0.81 -8.79
N LEU A 699 22.25 -0.74 -7.60
CA LEU A 699 22.00 0.33 -6.62
C LEU A 699 23.15 1.34 -6.45
N ASP A 700 24.40 0.95 -6.70
CA ASP A 700 25.55 1.86 -6.54
C ASP A 700 25.52 2.97 -7.61
N PRO A 701 25.28 4.24 -7.24
CA PRO A 701 25.17 5.32 -8.21
C PRO A 701 26.50 5.63 -8.92
N PHE A 702 27.64 5.16 -8.39
CA PHE A 702 28.98 5.45 -8.91
C PHE A 702 29.44 4.44 -9.96
N ARG A 703 28.95 3.20 -9.92
CA ARG A 703 29.20 2.22 -11.00
C ARG A 703 28.54 2.68 -12.31
N ARG A 704 29.17 2.42 -13.46
CA ARG A 704 28.66 2.85 -14.79
C ARG A 704 28.37 1.70 -15.76
N GLU A 705 28.46 0.46 -15.28
CA GLU A 705 28.19 -0.76 -16.07
C GLU A 705 26.77 -0.79 -16.66
N LEU A 706 25.80 -0.20 -15.96
CA LEU A 706 24.42 -0.08 -16.42
C LEU A 706 24.03 1.39 -16.57
N THR A 707 23.24 1.67 -17.59
CA THR A 707 22.61 2.98 -17.74
C THR A 707 21.58 3.22 -16.63
N ARG A 708 21.29 4.49 -16.34
CA ARG A 708 20.23 4.86 -15.38
C ARG A 708 18.86 4.28 -15.75
N GLY A 709 18.58 4.16 -17.06
CA GLY A 709 17.34 3.58 -17.56
C GLY A 709 17.25 2.07 -17.32
N GLN A 710 18.36 1.34 -17.50
CA GLN A 710 18.44 -0.09 -17.19
C GLN A 710 18.25 -0.35 -15.70
N ARG A 711 18.97 0.37 -14.84
CA ARG A 711 18.84 0.24 -13.38
C ARG A 711 17.40 0.43 -12.92
N TRP A 712 16.76 1.50 -13.39
CA TRP A 712 15.36 1.77 -13.09
C TRP A 712 14.47 0.58 -13.45
N HIS A 713 14.57 0.05 -14.68
CA HIS A 713 13.68 -1.02 -15.15
C HIS A 713 13.94 -2.38 -14.51
N PHE A 714 15.17 -2.69 -14.09
CA PHE A 714 15.43 -3.91 -13.33
C PHE A 714 14.93 -3.78 -11.88
N VAL A 715 15.26 -2.67 -11.20
CA VAL A 715 14.85 -2.45 -9.80
C VAL A 715 13.33 -2.30 -9.72
N MET A 716 12.77 -1.29 -10.39
CA MET A 716 11.32 -1.01 -10.34
C MET A 716 10.50 -2.11 -11.01
N GLY A 717 11.12 -2.86 -11.92
CA GLY A 717 10.50 -3.99 -12.56
C GLY A 717 10.22 -5.19 -11.67
N TRP A 718 10.99 -5.36 -10.58
CA TRP A 718 10.79 -6.41 -9.58
C TRP A 718 10.13 -5.89 -8.30
N MET A 719 10.01 -4.58 -8.12
CA MET A 719 9.32 -3.96 -6.98
C MET A 719 7.87 -4.45 -6.78
N PRO A 720 7.06 -4.72 -7.82
CA PRO A 720 5.73 -5.29 -7.63
C PRO A 720 5.73 -6.60 -6.82
N TRP A 721 6.72 -7.48 -7.05
CA TRP A 721 6.85 -8.73 -6.30
C TRP A 721 7.26 -8.51 -4.84
N ILE A 722 8.10 -7.49 -4.58
CA ILE A 722 8.41 -7.05 -3.21
C ILE A 722 7.15 -6.48 -2.54
N GLY A 723 6.33 -5.75 -3.30
CA GLY A 723 5.01 -5.28 -2.86
C GLY A 723 4.09 -6.43 -2.42
N ASP A 724 4.04 -7.54 -3.16
CA ASP A 724 3.28 -8.74 -2.77
C ASP A 724 3.79 -9.34 -1.44
N ALA A 725 5.10 -9.35 -1.20
CA ALA A 725 5.69 -9.83 0.06
C ALA A 725 5.32 -8.94 1.25
N LEU A 726 5.39 -7.62 1.08
CA LEU A 726 4.97 -6.66 2.09
C LEU A 726 3.47 -6.74 2.35
N GLY A 727 2.67 -6.89 1.30
CA GLY A 727 1.23 -7.11 1.40
C GLY A 727 0.90 -8.33 2.27
N LEU A 728 1.63 -9.43 2.10
CA LEU A 728 1.48 -10.61 2.96
C LEU A 728 1.83 -10.31 4.43
N MET A 729 2.90 -9.55 4.71
CA MET A 729 3.23 -9.13 6.08
C MET A 729 2.13 -8.26 6.67
N PHE A 730 1.59 -7.30 5.91
CA PHE A 730 0.50 -6.45 6.36
C PHE A 730 -0.80 -7.22 6.62
N VAL A 731 -1.11 -8.27 5.84
CA VAL A 731 -2.24 -9.15 6.10
C VAL A 731 -2.09 -9.86 7.45
N LEU A 732 -0.92 -10.43 7.72
CA LEU A 732 -0.67 -11.13 8.99
C LEU A 732 -0.73 -10.18 10.19
N LEU A 733 -0.12 -9.00 10.08
CA LEU A 733 -0.17 -7.96 11.12
C LEU A 733 -1.59 -7.42 11.29
N GLY A 734 -2.34 -7.21 10.21
CA GLY A 734 -3.72 -6.76 10.23
C GLY A 734 -4.66 -7.76 10.90
N LEU A 735 -4.46 -9.07 10.66
CA LEU A 735 -5.18 -10.12 11.36
C LEU A 735 -4.87 -10.14 12.86
N ALA A 736 -3.59 -10.04 13.24
CA ALA A 736 -3.19 -9.96 14.65
C ALA A 736 -3.77 -8.73 15.35
N TRP A 737 -3.73 -7.56 14.69
CA TRP A 737 -4.33 -6.33 15.22
C TRP A 737 -5.85 -6.42 15.34
N SER A 738 -6.52 -7.05 14.37
CA SER A 738 -7.97 -7.29 14.41
C SER A 738 -8.36 -8.25 15.52
N ALA A 739 -7.55 -9.28 15.78
CA ALA A 739 -7.75 -10.15 16.93
C ALA A 739 -7.64 -9.35 18.25
N GLY A 740 -6.67 -8.43 18.35
CA GLY A 740 -6.60 -7.47 19.46
C GLY A 740 -7.89 -6.63 19.58
N LEU A 741 -8.35 -6.02 18.50
CA LEU A 741 -9.57 -5.20 18.48
C LEU A 741 -10.86 -5.96 18.86
N VAL A 742 -10.91 -7.27 18.62
CA VAL A 742 -12.09 -8.12 18.89
C VAL A 742 -12.01 -8.77 20.27
N PHE A 743 -10.83 -9.24 20.68
CA PHE A 743 -10.66 -10.07 21.88
C PHE A 743 -10.00 -9.34 23.06
N ALA A 744 -9.31 -8.21 22.86
CA ALA A 744 -8.78 -7.37 23.95
C ALA A 744 -9.90 -6.51 24.57
N MET A 745 -10.93 -7.20 25.07
CA MET A 745 -12.02 -6.63 25.83
C MET A 745 -11.72 -6.78 27.34
N PRO A 746 -12.31 -5.93 28.20
CA PRO A 746 -12.09 -5.96 29.66
C PRO A 746 -12.29 -7.34 30.32
N TRP A 747 -13.11 -8.21 29.73
CA TRP A 747 -13.33 -9.58 30.24
C TRP A 747 -12.12 -10.51 30.04
N ALA A 748 -11.29 -10.31 29.02
CA ALA A 748 -10.09 -11.11 28.79
C ALA A 748 -8.97 -10.74 29.78
N GLU A 749 -8.83 -9.45 30.10
CA GLU A 749 -7.96 -8.97 31.19
C GLU A 749 -8.45 -9.46 32.56
N ALA A 750 -9.76 -9.42 32.81
CA ALA A 750 -10.36 -9.97 34.02
C ALA A 750 -10.17 -11.50 34.12
N ALA A 751 -10.30 -12.24 33.02
CA ALA A 751 -10.10 -13.68 32.97
C ALA A 751 -8.62 -14.08 33.16
N LEU A 752 -7.69 -13.36 32.51
CA LEU A 752 -6.25 -13.56 32.69
C LEU A 752 -5.78 -13.18 34.10
N GLY A 753 -6.32 -12.09 34.66
CA GLY A 753 -6.08 -11.69 36.06
C GLY A 753 -6.62 -12.72 37.05
N SER A 754 -7.81 -13.25 36.79
CA SER A 754 -8.43 -14.32 37.60
C SER A 754 -7.64 -15.63 37.50
N LEU A 755 -7.10 -15.96 36.32
CA LEU A 755 -6.26 -17.13 36.09
C LEU A 755 -4.88 -16.99 36.76
N ALA A 756 -4.25 -15.81 36.68
CA ALA A 756 -2.99 -15.52 37.38
C ALA A 756 -3.15 -15.60 38.91
N HIS A 757 -4.30 -15.14 39.43
CA HIS A 757 -4.68 -15.28 40.83
C HIS A 757 -4.90 -16.75 41.22
N ALA A 758 -5.60 -17.52 40.37
CA ALA A 758 -5.81 -18.96 40.57
C ALA A 758 -4.53 -19.80 40.50
N LEU A 759 -3.52 -19.34 39.76
CA LEU A 759 -2.21 -19.98 39.62
C LEU A 759 -1.17 -19.53 40.67
N GLY A 760 -1.57 -18.70 41.64
CA GLY A 760 -0.69 -18.28 42.76
C GLY A 760 0.45 -17.34 42.36
N LEU A 761 0.37 -16.69 41.20
CA LEU A 761 1.33 -15.68 40.78
C LEU A 761 1.02 -14.36 41.52
N SER A 762 1.94 -13.90 42.38
CA SER A 762 1.76 -12.67 43.18
C SER A 762 1.71 -11.41 42.30
N PRO A 763 0.76 -10.48 42.50
CA PRO A 763 0.59 -9.27 41.70
C PRO A 763 1.58 -8.16 42.13
N THR A 764 2.87 -8.49 42.30
CA THR A 764 3.91 -7.50 42.64
C THR A 764 4.61 -6.94 41.41
N ALA A 765 4.43 -7.56 40.24
CA ALA A 765 4.52 -6.85 38.99
C ALA A 765 3.12 -6.39 38.67
N GLU A 766 2.88 -5.07 38.68
CA GLU A 766 1.79 -4.51 37.88
C GLU A 766 1.79 -5.27 36.55
N PRO A 767 0.65 -5.82 36.06
CA PRO A 767 0.63 -6.26 34.68
C PRO A 767 1.19 -5.08 33.90
N VAL A 768 2.24 -5.31 33.11
CA VAL A 768 2.69 -4.30 32.16
C VAL A 768 1.45 -3.99 31.37
N ARG A 769 0.75 -2.92 31.76
CA ARG A 769 -0.30 -2.29 31.01
C ARG A 769 0.49 -1.78 29.83
N PHE A 770 0.66 -2.64 28.81
CA PHE A 770 0.88 -2.14 27.47
C PHE A 770 -0.31 -1.20 27.30
N GLY A 771 -0.07 0.10 27.47
CA GLY A 771 -1.08 1.18 27.51
C GLY A 771 -1.73 1.37 26.14
N THR A 772 -2.13 0.26 25.54
CA THR A 772 -2.70 0.09 24.22
C THR A 772 -4.01 -0.63 24.44
N ARG A 773 -5.04 0.12 24.86
CA ARG A 773 -6.36 -0.17 24.29
C ARG A 773 -6.14 -0.22 22.77
N PHE A 774 -6.47 -1.34 22.15
CA PHE A 774 -6.30 -1.47 20.71
C PHE A 774 -7.23 -0.45 20.05
N GLU A 775 -6.66 0.65 19.56
CA GLU A 775 -7.38 1.64 18.77
C GLU A 775 -7.18 1.34 17.28
N PHE A 776 -8.11 1.82 16.46
CA PHE A 776 -7.93 1.76 15.02
C PHE A 776 -6.79 2.70 14.58
N PRO A 777 -5.98 2.30 13.58
CA PRO A 777 -5.04 3.23 12.96
C PRO A 777 -5.78 4.43 12.38
N ILE A 778 -5.16 5.61 12.47
CA ILE A 778 -5.78 6.83 11.96
C ILE A 778 -6.03 6.74 10.45
N LEU A 779 -7.06 7.46 9.99
CA LEU A 779 -7.50 7.50 8.59
C LEU A 779 -6.35 7.74 7.59
N LEU A 780 -5.37 8.56 7.97
CA LEU A 780 -4.23 8.94 7.13
C LEU A 780 -3.34 7.74 6.74
N PHE A 781 -3.31 6.67 7.52
CA PHE A 781 -2.59 5.43 7.15
C PHE A 781 -3.46 4.44 6.38
N LEU A 782 -4.78 4.53 6.52
CA LEU A 782 -5.74 3.61 5.90
C LEU A 782 -6.03 3.99 4.44
N LEU A 783 -6.26 5.28 4.16
CA LEU A 783 -6.65 5.77 2.83
C LEU A 783 -5.61 5.51 1.73
N PRO A 784 -4.28 5.70 1.93
CA PRO A 784 -3.30 5.42 0.90
C PRO A 784 -3.32 3.96 0.42
N SER A 785 -3.57 3.02 1.34
CA SER A 785 -3.65 1.59 1.03
C SER A 785 -4.83 1.27 0.12
N LEU A 786 -6.01 1.82 0.43
CA LEU A 786 -7.21 1.71 -0.42
C LEU A 786 -7.02 2.39 -1.77
N GLY A 787 -6.41 3.59 -1.77
CA GLY A 787 -6.08 4.33 -2.99
C GLY A 787 -5.13 3.58 -3.91
N LEU A 788 -4.09 2.94 -3.37
CA LEU A 788 -3.17 2.10 -4.13
C LEU A 788 -3.88 0.91 -4.79
N PHE A 789 -4.74 0.21 -4.03
CA PHE A 789 -5.50 -0.92 -4.58
C PHE A 789 -6.43 -0.47 -5.72
N ALA A 790 -7.19 0.61 -5.52
CA ALA A 790 -8.07 1.17 -6.54
C ALA A 790 -7.28 1.62 -7.78
N PHE A 791 -6.13 2.27 -7.57
CA PHE A 791 -5.24 2.70 -8.65
C PHE A 791 -4.68 1.51 -9.42
N LYS A 792 -4.21 0.45 -8.76
CA LYS A 792 -3.70 -0.76 -9.41
C LYS A 792 -4.75 -1.42 -10.30
N LEU A 793 -6.00 -1.51 -9.81
CA LEU A 793 -7.11 -2.03 -10.59
C LEU A 793 -7.42 -1.15 -11.81
N PHE A 794 -7.44 0.18 -11.63
CA PHE A 794 -7.59 1.11 -12.74
C PHE A 794 -6.44 0.99 -13.76
N GLN A 795 -5.20 0.94 -13.28
CA GLN A 795 -3.99 0.87 -14.08
C GLN A 795 -3.99 -0.37 -14.97
N ILE A 796 -4.24 -1.56 -14.41
CA ILE A 796 -4.23 -2.81 -15.21
C ILE A 796 -5.32 -2.76 -16.29
N LEU A 797 -6.52 -2.29 -15.96
CA LEU A 797 -7.62 -2.19 -16.91
C LEU A 797 -7.32 -1.17 -18.02
N ALA A 798 -6.72 -0.03 -17.67
CA ALA A 798 -6.33 1.01 -18.62
C ALA A 798 -5.20 0.56 -19.56
N LEU A 799 -4.17 -0.10 -19.03
CA LEU A 799 -3.06 -0.65 -19.82
C LEU A 799 -3.56 -1.71 -20.81
N TYR A 800 -4.41 -2.63 -20.36
CA TYR A 800 -4.98 -3.65 -21.24
C TYR A 800 -5.87 -3.04 -22.31
N ALA A 801 -6.73 -2.08 -21.95
CA ALA A 801 -7.55 -1.37 -22.92
C ALA A 801 -6.73 -0.64 -23.99
N ALA A 802 -5.56 -0.11 -23.62
CA ALA A 802 -4.70 0.63 -24.53
C ALA A 802 -3.82 -0.25 -25.42
N ARG A 803 -3.38 -1.43 -24.96
CA ARG A 803 -2.27 -2.16 -25.59
C ARG A 803 -2.49 -3.66 -25.84
N VAL A 804 -3.47 -4.28 -25.19
CA VAL A 804 -3.71 -5.73 -25.31
C VAL A 804 -4.99 -5.95 -26.12
N PRO A 805 -4.95 -6.68 -27.25
CA PRO A 805 -6.11 -6.88 -28.12
C PRO A 805 -7.08 -7.93 -27.54
N CYS A 806 -7.70 -7.60 -26.41
CA CYS A 806 -8.57 -8.49 -25.66
C CYS A 806 -9.90 -7.83 -25.29
N GLY A 807 -10.94 -8.66 -25.11
CA GLY A 807 -12.27 -8.23 -24.70
C GLY A 807 -12.34 -7.88 -23.21
N TRP A 808 -13.42 -7.23 -22.78
CA TRP A 808 -13.61 -6.85 -21.36
C TRP A 808 -13.49 -8.03 -20.38
N ARG A 809 -14.12 -9.18 -20.70
CA ARG A 809 -14.08 -10.38 -19.86
C ARG A 809 -12.66 -10.93 -19.71
N ASP A 810 -11.85 -10.82 -20.75
CA ASP A 810 -10.45 -11.27 -20.74
C ASP A 810 -9.58 -10.40 -19.84
N ARG A 811 -9.85 -9.09 -19.79
CA ARG A 811 -9.14 -8.15 -18.90
C ARG A 811 -9.39 -8.48 -17.43
N ILE A 812 -10.65 -8.75 -17.07
CA ILE A 812 -10.98 -9.20 -15.72
C ILE A 812 -10.32 -10.55 -15.44
N GLY A 813 -10.42 -11.50 -16.38
CA GLY A 813 -9.81 -12.83 -16.24
C GLY A 813 -8.30 -12.76 -15.99
N ALA A 814 -7.59 -11.91 -16.74
CA ALA A 814 -6.17 -11.67 -16.57
C ALA A 814 -5.84 -11.03 -15.21
N ALA A 815 -6.61 -10.03 -14.78
CA ALA A 815 -6.43 -9.39 -13.48
C ALA A 815 -6.63 -10.38 -12.32
N VAL A 816 -7.68 -11.21 -12.40
CA VAL A 816 -7.96 -12.27 -11.41
C VAL A 816 -6.86 -13.33 -11.40
N ALA A 817 -6.37 -13.77 -12.57
CA ALA A 817 -5.25 -14.71 -12.65
C ALA A 817 -3.95 -14.15 -12.06
N GLY A 818 -3.65 -12.86 -12.29
CA GLY A 818 -2.49 -12.20 -11.69
C GLY A 818 -2.60 -12.09 -10.17
N LEU A 819 -3.75 -11.61 -9.66
CA LEU A 819 -4.00 -11.47 -8.22
C LEU A 819 -3.96 -12.82 -7.47
N ALA A 820 -4.40 -13.91 -8.12
CA ALA A 820 -4.34 -15.26 -7.57
C ALA A 820 -2.92 -15.72 -7.20
N LEU A 821 -1.88 -15.09 -7.75
CA LEU A 821 -0.48 -15.44 -7.51
C LEU A 821 0.18 -14.62 -6.39
N THR A 822 -0.44 -13.53 -5.90
CA THR A 822 0.15 -12.60 -4.91
C THR A 822 0.70 -13.33 -3.67
N HIS A 823 -0.06 -14.24 -3.06
CA HIS A 823 0.44 -15.02 -1.90
C HIS A 823 1.65 -15.89 -2.24
N THR A 824 1.65 -16.49 -3.43
CA THR A 824 2.74 -17.38 -3.87
C THR A 824 4.00 -16.58 -4.18
N ILE A 825 3.86 -15.41 -4.82
CA ILE A 825 4.95 -14.47 -5.10
C ILE A 825 5.52 -13.91 -3.80
N GLY A 826 4.67 -13.46 -2.87
CA GLY A 826 5.11 -12.91 -1.59
C GLY A 826 5.99 -13.90 -0.80
N LYS A 827 5.56 -15.16 -0.70
CA LYS A 827 6.38 -16.24 -0.10
C LYS A 827 7.68 -16.48 -0.87
N ALA A 828 7.64 -16.46 -2.20
CA ALA A 828 8.82 -16.68 -3.04
C ALA A 828 9.88 -15.59 -2.83
N VAL A 829 9.45 -14.33 -2.73
CA VAL A 829 10.33 -13.19 -2.48
C VAL A 829 10.96 -13.28 -1.10
N ILE A 830 10.17 -13.53 -0.04
CA ILE A 830 10.70 -13.69 1.32
C ILE A 830 11.73 -14.82 1.34
N ALA A 831 11.40 -16.00 0.79
CA ALA A 831 12.34 -17.11 0.69
C ALA A 831 13.59 -16.74 -0.12
N GLY A 832 13.42 -16.11 -1.28
CA GLY A 832 14.51 -15.71 -2.18
C GLY A 832 15.43 -14.64 -1.60
N LEU A 833 14.98 -13.83 -0.65
CA LEU A 833 15.83 -12.89 0.07
C LEU A 833 16.72 -13.61 1.10
N PHE A 834 16.16 -14.56 1.85
CA PHE A 834 16.87 -15.20 2.97
C PHE A 834 17.59 -16.53 2.64
N THR A 835 17.28 -17.18 1.51
CA THR A 835 17.92 -18.46 1.15
C THR A 835 18.75 -18.37 -0.14
N ARG A 836 19.65 -19.35 -0.32
CA ARG A 836 20.56 -19.44 -1.48
C ARG A 836 20.20 -20.55 -2.46
N ARG A 837 19.45 -21.57 -2.03
CA ARG A 837 19.02 -22.72 -2.84
C ARG A 837 17.55 -23.01 -2.56
N ALA A 838 16.76 -23.18 -3.62
CA ALA A 838 15.38 -23.65 -3.50
C ALA A 838 15.35 -25.19 -3.58
N PRO A 839 14.69 -25.90 -2.66
CA PRO A 839 14.43 -27.32 -2.83
C PRO A 839 13.44 -27.56 -3.98
N PHE A 840 13.53 -28.72 -4.64
CA PHE A 840 12.57 -29.12 -5.67
C PHE A 840 11.19 -29.31 -5.03
N LEU A 841 10.25 -28.40 -5.31
CA LEU A 841 8.88 -28.49 -4.81
C LEU A 841 8.12 -29.60 -5.56
N ARG A 842 7.85 -30.72 -4.87
CA ARG A 842 7.01 -31.80 -5.38
C ARG A 842 5.55 -31.32 -5.45
N THR A 843 4.87 -31.55 -6.57
CA THR A 843 3.41 -31.36 -6.67
C THR A 843 2.70 -32.49 -5.91
N PRO A 844 1.66 -32.20 -5.11
CA PRO A 844 0.84 -33.25 -4.51
C PRO A 844 0.14 -34.04 -5.63
N LYS A 845 0.26 -35.36 -5.65
CA LYS A 845 -0.49 -36.22 -6.57
C LYS A 845 -1.89 -36.43 -6.00
N MET A 846 -2.89 -35.70 -6.52
CA MET A 846 -4.30 -35.90 -6.17
C MET A 846 -5.15 -36.11 -7.42
N GLU A 847 -4.71 -37.00 -8.32
CA GLU A 847 -5.36 -37.25 -9.62
C GLU A 847 -6.79 -37.82 -9.50
N ASN A 848 -7.16 -38.42 -8.35
CA ASN A 848 -8.43 -39.15 -8.17
C ASN A 848 -9.49 -38.44 -7.29
N ALA A 849 -9.26 -37.21 -6.83
CA ALA A 849 -10.23 -36.50 -5.98
C ALA A 849 -11.30 -35.73 -6.81
N PRO A 850 -12.51 -35.46 -6.29
CA PRO A 850 -13.47 -34.60 -6.98
C PRO A 850 -12.90 -33.20 -7.28
N ALA A 851 -13.25 -32.62 -8.43
CA ALA A 851 -12.74 -31.31 -8.89
C ALA A 851 -12.81 -30.20 -7.82
N LEU A 852 -13.92 -30.16 -7.06
CA LEU A 852 -14.08 -29.19 -5.96
C LEU A 852 -13.05 -29.38 -4.84
N VAL A 853 -12.79 -30.64 -4.46
CA VAL A 853 -11.81 -30.98 -3.42
C VAL A 853 -10.39 -30.68 -3.89
N GLN A 854 -10.07 -31.00 -5.15
CA GLN A 854 -8.79 -30.65 -5.75
C GLN A 854 -8.58 -29.13 -5.77
N GLY A 855 -9.58 -28.37 -6.23
CA GLY A 855 -9.55 -26.91 -6.29
C GLY A 855 -9.32 -26.25 -4.93
N LEU A 856 -10.04 -26.68 -3.90
CA LEU A 856 -9.88 -26.13 -2.54
C LEU A 856 -8.54 -26.54 -1.91
N ALA A 857 -8.11 -27.78 -2.09
CA ALA A 857 -6.84 -28.25 -1.55
C ALA A 857 -5.62 -27.54 -2.17
N MET A 858 -5.66 -27.26 -3.48
CA MET A 858 -4.61 -26.50 -4.19
C MET A 858 -4.46 -25.04 -3.68
N ALA A 859 -5.53 -24.46 -3.12
CA ALA A 859 -5.57 -23.10 -2.58
C ALA A 859 -5.78 -23.06 -1.05
N ARG A 860 -5.42 -24.14 -0.32
CA ARG A 860 -5.76 -24.28 1.11
C ARG A 860 -5.28 -23.14 2.00
N GLN A 861 -4.07 -22.61 1.75
CA GLN A 861 -3.50 -21.53 2.56
C GLN A 861 -4.20 -20.21 2.26
N GLU A 862 -4.49 -19.99 0.99
CA GLU A 862 -5.23 -18.82 0.51
C GLU A 862 -6.66 -18.84 1.04
N LEU A 863 -7.33 -19.99 1.03
CA LEU A 863 -8.66 -20.16 1.62
C LEU A 863 -8.67 -19.89 3.13
N ALA A 864 -7.66 -20.38 3.87
CA ALA A 864 -7.56 -20.11 5.30
C ALA A 864 -7.42 -18.59 5.58
N LEU A 865 -6.55 -17.90 4.84
CA LEU A 865 -6.38 -16.45 4.98
C LEU A 865 -7.63 -15.66 4.56
N LEU A 866 -8.33 -16.11 3.50
CA LEU A 866 -9.61 -15.53 3.07
C LEU A 866 -10.64 -15.58 4.21
N LEU A 867 -10.83 -16.76 4.81
CA LEU A 867 -11.79 -16.97 5.89
C LEU A 867 -11.40 -16.20 7.16
N LEU A 868 -10.10 -16.15 7.49
CA LEU A 868 -9.62 -15.35 8.62
C LEU A 868 -9.86 -13.85 8.42
N LEU A 869 -9.62 -13.32 7.22
CA LEU A 869 -9.87 -11.90 6.91
C LEU A 869 -11.35 -11.56 6.96
N TRP A 870 -12.22 -12.43 6.41
CA TRP A 870 -13.67 -12.24 6.49
C TRP A 870 -14.18 -12.36 7.93
N GLY A 871 -13.68 -13.34 8.69
CA GLY A 871 -13.99 -13.50 10.11
C GLY A 871 -13.54 -12.31 10.95
N ALA A 872 -12.36 -11.77 10.69
CA ALA A 872 -11.85 -10.57 11.35
C ALA A 872 -12.69 -9.33 11.01
N ALA A 873 -13.05 -9.13 9.73
CA ALA A 873 -13.89 -8.01 9.32
C ALA A 873 -15.29 -8.08 9.97
N LEU A 874 -15.89 -9.27 10.01
CA LEU A 874 -17.16 -9.51 10.69
C LEU A 874 -17.03 -9.27 12.20
N GLY A 875 -16.00 -9.83 12.85
CA GLY A 875 -15.75 -9.67 14.28
C GLY A 875 -15.60 -8.21 14.68
N VAL A 876 -14.78 -7.44 13.96
CA VAL A 876 -14.59 -6.00 14.19
C VAL A 876 -15.92 -5.26 14.02
N THR A 877 -16.67 -5.54 12.94
CA THR A 877 -17.97 -4.89 12.68
C THR A 877 -18.98 -5.18 13.78
N LEU A 878 -19.05 -6.42 14.28
CA LEU A 878 -19.99 -6.83 15.33
C LEU A 878 -19.63 -6.25 16.70
N VAL A 879 -18.35 -6.27 17.09
CA VAL A 879 -17.89 -5.75 18.38
C VAL A 879 -18.01 -4.22 18.44
N HIS A 880 -17.59 -3.52 17.39
CA HIS A 880 -17.55 -2.06 17.36
C HIS A 880 -18.79 -1.42 16.76
N LYS A 881 -19.74 -2.23 16.25
CA LYS A 881 -21.05 -1.80 15.69
C LYS A 881 -20.96 -0.68 14.64
N ALA A 882 -19.86 -0.61 13.90
CA ALA A 882 -19.57 0.49 12.98
C ALA A 882 -19.71 1.90 13.62
N ALA A 883 -19.42 2.01 14.93
CA ALA A 883 -19.61 3.25 15.69
C ALA A 883 -18.73 4.41 15.22
N THR A 884 -17.63 4.12 14.52
CA THR A 884 -16.69 5.12 13.99
C THR A 884 -16.31 4.83 12.53
N TRP A 885 -15.86 5.86 11.82
CA TRP A 885 -15.38 5.73 10.44
C TRP A 885 -14.15 4.83 10.33
N GLU A 886 -13.27 4.87 11.32
CA GLU A 886 -12.08 4.03 11.38
C GLU A 886 -12.46 2.55 11.48
N ALA A 887 -13.49 2.19 12.26
CA ALA A 887 -13.97 0.81 12.37
C ALA A 887 -14.53 0.30 11.04
N VAL A 888 -15.29 1.15 10.34
CA VAL A 888 -15.82 0.85 9.01
C VAL A 888 -14.68 0.65 8.01
N LEU A 889 -13.73 1.59 7.95
CA LEU A 889 -12.63 1.56 7.00
C LEU A 889 -11.66 0.42 7.26
N TRP A 890 -11.41 0.07 8.52
CA TRP A 890 -10.61 -1.11 8.88
C TRP A 890 -11.25 -2.38 8.33
N SER A 891 -12.56 -2.53 8.51
CA SER A 891 -13.33 -3.66 7.96
C SER A 891 -13.27 -3.70 6.43
N VAL A 892 -13.39 -2.54 5.76
CA VAL A 892 -13.22 -2.43 4.30
C VAL A 892 -11.81 -2.84 3.87
N ILE A 893 -10.76 -2.45 4.60
CA ILE A 893 -9.38 -2.82 4.28
C ILE A 893 -9.18 -4.33 4.40
N LEU A 894 -9.70 -4.98 5.44
CA LEU A 894 -9.65 -6.44 5.57
C LEU A 894 -10.33 -7.13 4.38
N LEU A 895 -11.47 -6.60 3.92
CA LEU A 895 -12.16 -7.11 2.73
C LEU A 895 -11.36 -6.89 1.44
N VAL A 896 -10.74 -5.71 1.26
CA VAL A 896 -9.87 -5.42 0.11
C VAL A 896 -8.63 -6.32 0.12
N GLN A 897 -8.00 -6.52 1.28
CA GLN A 897 -6.89 -7.45 1.46
C GLN A 897 -7.29 -8.91 1.20
N SER A 898 -8.59 -9.25 1.30
CA SER A 898 -9.08 -10.59 1.00
C SER A 898 -9.16 -10.90 -0.51
N VAL A 899 -9.15 -9.87 -1.37
CA VAL A 899 -9.36 -10.01 -2.82
C VAL A 899 -8.33 -10.94 -3.50
N PRO A 900 -7.01 -10.84 -3.25
CA PRO A 900 -6.04 -11.76 -3.85
C PRO A 900 -6.27 -13.23 -3.45
N TYR A 901 -6.73 -13.47 -2.22
CA TYR A 901 -7.03 -14.81 -1.73
C TYR A 901 -8.33 -15.36 -2.33
N ALA A 902 -9.36 -14.53 -2.46
CA ALA A 902 -10.57 -14.87 -3.19
C ALA A 902 -10.28 -15.18 -4.67
N ALA A 903 -9.40 -14.40 -5.30
CA ALA A 903 -8.92 -14.65 -6.66
C ALA A 903 -8.20 -16.00 -6.76
N ALA A 904 -7.32 -16.33 -5.81
CA ALA A 904 -6.62 -17.61 -5.78
C ALA A 904 -7.58 -18.81 -5.67
N VAL A 905 -8.56 -18.74 -4.77
CA VAL A 905 -9.60 -19.78 -4.65
C VAL A 905 -10.41 -19.89 -5.93
N THR A 906 -10.81 -18.76 -6.52
CA THR A 906 -11.57 -18.72 -7.78
C THR A 906 -10.80 -19.35 -8.93
N VAL A 907 -9.54 -18.96 -9.14
CA VAL A 907 -8.69 -19.51 -10.21
C VAL A 907 -8.44 -21.01 -9.99
N SER A 908 -8.23 -21.42 -8.74
CA SER A 908 -8.05 -22.84 -8.41
C SER A 908 -9.29 -23.69 -8.72
N LEU A 909 -10.49 -23.16 -8.42
CA LEU A 909 -11.75 -23.81 -8.79
C LEU A 909 -11.95 -23.84 -10.30
N VAL A 910 -11.63 -22.74 -11.01
CA VAL A 910 -11.70 -22.66 -12.47
C VAL A 910 -10.74 -23.63 -13.14
N ALA A 911 -9.54 -23.81 -12.59
CA ALA A 911 -8.55 -24.78 -13.06
C ALA A 911 -8.99 -26.23 -12.87
N ALA A 912 -9.75 -26.51 -11.81
CA ALA A 912 -10.27 -27.85 -11.55
C ALA A 912 -11.55 -28.20 -12.37
N MET A 913 -12.18 -27.22 -13.05
CA MET A 913 -13.35 -27.50 -13.87
C MET A 913 -12.99 -28.34 -15.10
N PRO A 914 -13.83 -29.34 -15.48
CA PRO A 914 -13.59 -30.13 -16.70
C PRO A 914 -13.52 -29.24 -17.94
N ALA A 915 -12.47 -29.40 -18.75
CA ALA A 915 -12.38 -28.73 -20.04
C ALA A 915 -13.58 -29.12 -20.92
N ARG A 916 -14.20 -28.14 -21.60
CA ARG A 916 -15.25 -28.44 -22.58
C ARG A 916 -14.65 -29.32 -23.67
N ARG A 917 -15.11 -30.57 -23.81
CA ARG A 917 -14.74 -31.45 -24.93
C ARG A 917 -14.96 -30.70 -26.24
N ARG A 918 -13.87 -30.42 -26.96
CA ARG A 918 -13.94 -29.97 -28.35
C ARG A 918 -14.46 -31.16 -29.15
N LYS A 919 -15.58 -31.02 -29.88
CA LYS A 919 -15.94 -31.99 -30.93
C LYS A 919 -14.73 -32.06 -31.86
N ALA A 920 -14.16 -33.26 -32.04
CA ALA A 920 -13.14 -33.49 -33.04
C ALA A 920 -13.63 -32.95 -34.39
N PRO A 921 -12.79 -32.32 -35.22
CA PRO A 921 -13.17 -32.03 -36.58
C PRO A 921 -13.59 -33.35 -37.24
N ALA A 922 -14.78 -33.37 -37.82
CA ALA A 922 -15.28 -34.54 -38.50
C ALA A 922 -14.35 -34.89 -39.68
N GLY A 923 -13.77 -36.08 -39.63
CA GLY A 923 -13.27 -36.81 -40.80
C GLY A 923 -11.87 -36.46 -41.31
N SER A 924 -10.87 -37.19 -40.81
CA SER A 924 -9.88 -37.81 -41.70
C SER A 924 -10.04 -39.32 -41.51
N PRO A 925 -10.47 -40.10 -42.51
CA PRO A 925 -10.65 -41.54 -42.35
C PRO A 925 -9.29 -42.18 -42.09
N GLY A 926 -9.19 -42.91 -40.99
CA GLY A 926 -8.11 -43.85 -40.77
C GLY A 926 -8.14 -44.94 -41.84
N ALA A 927 -6.95 -45.52 -42.06
CA ALA A 927 -6.73 -46.70 -42.87
C ALA A 927 -7.82 -47.76 -42.60
N VAL A 928 -8.44 -48.25 -43.68
CA VAL A 928 -9.25 -49.46 -43.66
C VAL A 928 -8.52 -50.53 -44.45
N ALA A 929 -8.28 -51.63 -43.76
CA ALA A 929 -7.83 -52.89 -44.33
C ALA A 929 -8.85 -53.44 -45.34
N LEU A 930 -8.31 -54.14 -46.33
CA LEU A 930 -8.99 -54.91 -47.38
C LEU A 930 -10.23 -55.69 -46.89
N ALA A 931 -11.36 -55.56 -47.60
CA ALA A 931 -12.10 -56.70 -48.18
C ALA A 931 -13.40 -56.24 -48.90
N SER A 932 -13.47 -56.60 -50.19
CA SER A 932 -14.64 -57.01 -51.00
C SER A 932 -15.96 -56.22 -51.00
N GLY A 933 -16.37 -55.79 -52.21
CA GLY A 933 -17.77 -55.91 -52.65
C GLY A 933 -18.40 -54.70 -53.34
N GLY A 934 -18.34 -54.69 -54.68
CA GLY A 934 -19.47 -54.42 -55.58
C GLY A 934 -20.11 -53.03 -55.67
N ALA A 935 -19.99 -52.44 -56.89
CA ALA A 935 -20.92 -51.52 -57.59
C ALA A 935 -21.28 -50.18 -56.89
N GLY A 936 -21.33 -49.01 -57.51
CA GLY A 936 -21.27 -48.53 -58.90
C GLY A 936 -21.79 -47.08 -58.90
N VAL A 937 -21.51 -46.33 -59.99
CA VAL A 937 -22.15 -45.04 -60.40
C VAL A 937 -21.72 -43.79 -59.59
N ALA A 938 -20.79 -42.93 -60.04
CA ALA A 938 -20.77 -41.94 -61.14
C ALA A 938 -21.06 -40.48 -60.70
N VAL A 939 -20.03 -39.63 -60.91
CA VAL A 939 -20.03 -38.26 -61.50
C VAL A 939 -20.66 -37.08 -60.71
N ALA A 940 -19.83 -36.09 -60.34
CA ALA A 940 -19.74 -34.78 -61.03
C ALA A 940 -18.95 -33.73 -60.22
N CYS A 941 -17.96 -33.11 -60.88
CA CYS A 941 -17.22 -31.94 -60.43
C CYS A 941 -18.07 -30.64 -60.50
N THR A 942 -17.72 -29.63 -59.69
CA THR A 942 -17.43 -28.24 -60.13
C THR A 942 -17.04 -27.37 -58.93
N GLY A 943 -15.99 -26.56 -59.11
CA GLY A 943 -15.46 -25.64 -58.09
C GLY A 943 -15.83 -24.17 -58.34
N ALA A 944 -15.53 -23.31 -57.38
CA ALA A 944 -15.10 -21.92 -57.58
C ALA A 944 -14.75 -21.24 -56.24
N ALA A 945 -13.70 -20.40 -56.27
CA ALA A 945 -13.14 -19.63 -55.16
C ALA A 945 -13.89 -18.30 -54.87
N PRO A 946 -13.67 -17.64 -53.70
CA PRO A 946 -14.39 -16.41 -53.33
C PRO A 946 -13.59 -15.10 -53.52
N ARG A 947 -14.32 -14.00 -53.81
CA ARG A 947 -13.84 -12.62 -53.94
C ARG A 947 -13.93 -11.80 -52.64
N ARG A 948 -13.02 -10.82 -52.53
CA ARG A 948 -12.78 -9.87 -51.41
C ARG A 948 -13.84 -8.76 -51.24
N ARG A 949 -13.93 -8.24 -50.01
CA ARG A 949 -14.70 -7.05 -49.56
C ARG A 949 -13.96 -5.72 -49.84
N GLY A 950 -14.73 -4.69 -50.16
CA GLY A 950 -14.34 -3.27 -50.18
C GLY A 950 -15.01 -2.46 -49.05
N ALA A 951 -14.35 -1.37 -48.65
CA ALA A 951 -14.68 -0.47 -47.55
C ALA A 951 -15.68 0.65 -47.94
N LEU A 952 -16.34 1.25 -46.93
CA LEU A 952 -17.03 2.55 -47.08
C LEU A 952 -16.89 3.42 -45.81
N THR A 953 -16.70 4.72 -46.07
CA THR A 953 -16.55 5.87 -45.16
C THR A 953 -17.69 6.88 -45.38
N GLY A 954 -17.97 7.73 -44.37
CA GLY A 954 -18.81 8.94 -44.45
C GLY A 954 -20.28 8.67 -44.09
N GLY A 955 -20.98 9.39 -43.22
CA GLY A 955 -20.96 10.81 -42.88
C GLY A 955 -22.40 11.31 -43.03
N ALA A 956 -23.13 11.53 -41.93
CA ALA A 956 -24.57 11.84 -41.94
C ALA A 956 -24.84 13.28 -41.51
N ALA A 957 -25.42 14.06 -42.42
CA ALA A 957 -26.00 15.37 -42.18
C ALA A 957 -27.52 15.26 -42.00
N TRP A 958 -28.02 16.03 -41.04
CA TRP A 958 -29.40 16.16 -40.61
C TRP A 958 -30.17 17.14 -41.51
N ALA A 959 -31.40 16.79 -41.92
CA ALA A 959 -32.45 17.76 -42.25
C ALA A 959 -33.84 17.08 -42.24
N GLY A 960 -34.64 17.39 -41.23
CA GLY A 960 -36.06 17.10 -41.18
C GLY A 960 -36.89 18.19 -41.86
N ARG A 961 -38.05 17.81 -42.41
CA ARG A 961 -39.13 18.72 -42.81
C ARG A 961 -40.43 18.30 -42.12
N ARG A 962 -41.05 19.24 -41.41
CA ARG A 962 -42.50 19.33 -41.19
C ARG A 962 -42.91 20.77 -41.48
N LEU A 963 -44.00 20.95 -42.20
CA LEU A 963 -44.65 22.24 -42.43
C LEU A 963 -46.16 22.08 -42.23
N ALA A 964 -46.70 22.92 -41.35
CA ALA A 964 -48.04 23.52 -41.31
C ALA A 964 -47.99 24.50 -40.11
N GLY A 965 -48.37 25.79 -40.14
CA GLY A 965 -48.82 26.73 -41.17
C GLY A 965 -49.09 28.10 -40.50
N ARG A 966 -49.00 29.18 -41.31
CA ARG A 966 -49.64 30.53 -41.22
C ARG A 966 -49.38 31.49 -40.03
N ALA A 967 -48.53 32.51 -40.29
CA ALA A 967 -48.74 33.99 -40.39
C ALA A 967 -49.88 34.69 -39.62
N PRO A 968 -49.79 36.01 -39.29
CA PRO A 968 -48.88 37.06 -39.83
C PRO A 968 -47.66 37.40 -38.98
#